data_AF-A0A9D4Q1E2-F1
#
_entry.id   AF-A0A9D4Q1E2-F1
#
_cell.length_a   1.000
_cell.length_b   1.000
_cell.length_c   1.000
_cell.angle_alpha   90.00
_cell.angle_beta   90.00
_cell.angle_gamma   90.00
#
_symmetry.space_group_name_H-M   'P 1'
#
loop_
_entity.id
_entity.type
_entity.pdbx_description
1 polymer ?
#
loop_
_entity_poly.entity_id
_entity_poly.type
_entity_poly.pdbx_seq_one_letter_code
_entity_poly.pdbx_strand_id
1 'polypeptide(L)'
;MAIVSGKLGTSLIRKAAPRSSRRRRSAHVSGTDEGGLHRGVDDEGYAEPETSTYRKRLMTFDIDDPLHRDFLKAVHDRGPAVVVVEPVHVVANGKLPSSQQNGVNVTHLDPGLYPDESPKEAREVHVQTSTWSDCCDPSSVCLPSRRRRNASFFGSTEELNRERSRQESSGHCVIHPCSVFRMYWDLCLTVLLVANLVLIPVDVAFFADPGDLYWMAFHLTSDAIFFVDIVFNFRTGVITTEGVERVNLDPKYIARHYLKTWFLLDFLSTVPFDYICVLVESTFQSLQKPGALSAIRLLHLAKLLGLLKLLRLSRLCRYLSSLQEHTFAFSSTVYLSLANIVGFMLLIAHWNGCLQFFVAMMQGFPEGSWVQRDGIQNRPIFEQYSWSMFNALSQMLSIGYGQNAPVTVIDMWLVTLGMLTGATGYALLIGHATTLIQSLDYTKRLHREKMERVEEYMQYRRMPKDLRFRVRNYFEHRHEGKAFDEDAILAELSQPLKEDVMKHNCRATLRAVPFLSHVDPGFVSDLVTRLRYEFFQPGDVIIQQGSVGRKMYFIQSGTVKLLLDGSQFLGTLSEGSYFGEICLLTKTTRNASVIADTYCDLFSLSVENFNEVLQQYPLMRSSLEATAAQRIAHNSTFRACDSEHL
;
A
#
# COMPACT_ATOMS: atom_id res chain seq x y z
N MET A 1 -1.51 -32.62 -26.39
CA MET A 1 -2.11 -33.80 -27.06
C MET A 1 -3.39 -34.15 -26.31
N ALA A 2 -4.49 -34.41 -27.01
CA ALA A 2 -5.72 -34.97 -26.44
C ALA A 2 -5.88 -36.42 -26.98
N ILE A 3 -6.82 -37.29 -26.58
CA ILE A 3 -8.12 -37.14 -25.89
C ILE A 3 -8.35 -38.39 -24.97
N VAL A 4 -9.52 -38.46 -24.33
CA VAL A 4 -10.25 -39.66 -23.81
C VAL A 4 -10.20 -39.98 -22.30
N SER A 5 -11.31 -39.62 -21.65
CA SER A 5 -12.15 -40.37 -20.70
C SER A 5 -11.64 -41.63 -19.97
N GLY A 6 -11.95 -41.75 -18.68
CA GLY A 6 -11.75 -42.99 -17.90
C GLY A 6 -12.31 -42.97 -16.46
N LYS A 7 -13.65 -43.01 -16.29
CA LYS A 7 -14.29 -43.31 -14.98
C LYS A 7 -14.66 -44.80 -14.89
N LEU A 8 -13.98 -45.60 -14.06
CA LEU A 8 -14.55 -46.78 -13.36
C LEU A 8 -13.57 -47.38 -12.33
N GLY A 9 -14.06 -48.26 -11.46
CA GLY A 9 -13.27 -49.42 -10.97
C GLY A 9 -12.48 -49.28 -9.66
N THR A 10 -13.16 -49.31 -8.52
CA THR A 10 -12.54 -49.57 -7.20
C THR A 10 -11.93 -50.97 -7.09
N SER A 11 -10.84 -51.16 -6.32
CA SER A 11 -10.90 -51.89 -5.02
C SER A 11 -9.52 -52.29 -4.44
N LEU A 12 -9.56 -52.69 -3.15
CA LEU A 12 -8.47 -53.24 -2.32
C LEU A 12 -7.37 -52.22 -1.95
N ILE A 13 -6.58 -52.32 -0.86
CA ILE A 13 -6.62 -53.01 0.45
C ILE A 13 -5.67 -52.16 1.36
N ARG A 14 -5.88 -51.85 2.65
CA ARG A 14 -5.96 -52.75 3.83
C ARG A 14 -6.46 -51.97 5.09
N LYS A 15 -7.63 -52.36 5.59
CA LYS A 15 -7.95 -52.66 7.00
C LYS A 15 -7.22 -51.94 8.17
N ALA A 16 -7.98 -51.17 8.95
CA ALA A 16 -7.91 -51.17 10.43
C ALA A 16 -9.28 -50.78 11.05
N ALA A 17 -9.85 -51.66 11.88
CA ALA A 17 -11.06 -51.46 12.71
C ALA A 17 -11.12 -52.62 13.73
N PRO A 18 -11.79 -52.51 14.91
CA PRO A 18 -13.21 -52.92 14.92
C PRO A 18 -14.12 -52.32 16.05
N ARG A 19 -15.43 -52.63 15.93
CA ARG A 19 -16.54 -52.64 16.93
C ARG A 19 -17.34 -51.33 17.15
N SER A 20 -18.68 -51.36 17.35
CA SER A 20 -19.68 -52.43 17.08
C SER A 20 -21.16 -52.00 17.23
N SER A 21 -22.04 -52.50 16.35
CA SER A 21 -23.53 -52.61 16.49
C SER A 21 -24.35 -51.30 16.39
N ARG A 22 -25.69 -51.28 16.13
CA ARG A 22 -26.74 -52.34 16.14
C ARG A 22 -28.04 -51.92 15.35
N ARG A 23 -28.73 -52.88 14.68
CA ARG A 23 -30.15 -52.87 14.15
C ARG A 23 -30.49 -51.90 12.96
N ARG A 24 -31.13 -52.33 11.84
CA ARG A 24 -32.54 -52.77 11.52
C ARG A 24 -33.57 -51.61 11.54
N ARG A 25 -34.52 -51.37 10.62
CA ARG A 25 -35.16 -52.01 9.40
C ARG A 25 -35.33 -50.95 8.26
N SER A 26 -35.66 -51.16 6.96
CA SER A 26 -35.86 -52.29 6.00
C SER A 26 -37.27 -52.53 5.36
N ALA A 27 -37.68 -51.72 4.35
CA ALA A 27 -38.72 -51.95 3.29
C ALA A 27 -38.49 -50.90 2.14
N HIS A 28 -38.63 -51.09 0.81
CA HIS A 28 -39.68 -51.67 -0.09
C HIS A 28 -41.00 -50.87 -0.03
N VAL A 29 -41.65 -50.39 -1.11
CA VAL A 29 -42.04 -50.88 -2.48
C VAL A 29 -42.19 -49.63 -3.39
N SER A 30 -41.61 -49.40 -4.58
CA SER A 30 -41.65 -49.99 -5.95
C SER A 30 -42.87 -49.66 -6.85
N GLY A 31 -42.62 -49.01 -8.00
CA GLY A 31 -43.55 -48.78 -9.14
C GLY A 31 -44.40 -47.50 -9.09
N THR A 32 -45.01 -46.97 -10.17
CA THR A 32 -44.70 -46.95 -11.63
C THR A 32 -45.72 -46.01 -12.33
N ASP A 33 -45.28 -45.31 -13.39
CA ASP A 33 -46.02 -44.83 -14.58
C ASP A 33 -47.14 -43.75 -14.54
N GLU A 34 -46.98 -42.81 -15.48
CA GLU A 34 -47.95 -42.04 -16.31
C GLU A 34 -49.20 -41.31 -15.76
N GLY A 35 -49.16 -39.96 -15.81
CA GLY A 35 -49.87 -39.19 -16.85
C GLY A 35 -51.35 -38.78 -16.70
N GLY A 36 -51.62 -37.46 -16.56
CA GLY A 36 -52.73 -36.81 -17.29
C GLY A 36 -53.84 -36.02 -16.55
N LEU A 37 -53.67 -34.69 -16.50
CA LEU A 37 -54.70 -33.63 -16.61
C LEU A 37 -55.85 -33.40 -15.57
N HIS A 38 -55.86 -32.14 -15.07
CA HIS A 38 -57.00 -31.21 -14.84
C HIS A 38 -57.74 -31.04 -13.49
N ARG A 39 -57.50 -29.83 -12.92
CA ARG A 39 -58.40 -28.85 -12.26
C ARG A 39 -58.93 -29.11 -10.82
N GLY A 40 -58.81 -28.06 -10.00
CA GLY A 40 -59.41 -27.91 -8.66
C GLY A 40 -58.33 -27.82 -7.56
N VAL A 41 -57.72 -26.68 -7.19
CA VAL A 41 -58.23 -25.39 -6.62
C VAL A 41 -57.79 -25.29 -5.14
N ASP A 42 -57.36 -24.08 -4.74
CA ASP A 42 -56.98 -23.56 -3.42
C ASP A 42 -55.66 -24.00 -2.71
N ASP A 43 -54.78 -23.00 -2.59
CA ASP A 43 -53.94 -22.56 -1.45
C ASP A 43 -52.61 -23.21 -0.95
N GLU A 44 -51.81 -22.29 -0.37
CA GLU A 44 -50.55 -22.38 0.39
C GLU A 44 -49.33 -23.13 -0.19
N GLY A 45 -48.69 -22.50 -1.19
CA GLY A 45 -47.30 -22.81 -1.59
C GLY A 45 -46.24 -21.98 -0.83
N TYR A 46 -45.53 -22.59 0.11
CA TYR A 46 -44.29 -22.02 0.68
C TYR A 46 -43.19 -21.98 -0.40
N ALA A 47 -42.64 -20.81 -0.69
CA ALA A 47 -41.52 -20.65 -1.62
C ALA A 47 -40.16 -20.71 -0.89
N GLU A 48 -39.18 -21.41 -1.49
CA GLU A 48 -37.78 -21.38 -1.06
C GLU A 48 -37.14 -20.01 -1.38
N PRO A 49 -36.18 -19.52 -0.57
CA PRO A 49 -35.57 -18.21 -0.79
C PRO A 49 -34.60 -18.23 -1.98
N GLU A 50 -34.96 -17.53 -3.06
CA GLU A 50 -34.08 -17.33 -4.21
C GLU A 50 -32.75 -16.67 -3.83
N THR A 51 -31.65 -17.14 -4.43
CA THR A 51 -30.33 -16.50 -4.30
C THR A 51 -30.31 -15.16 -5.03
N SER A 52 -30.31 -14.04 -4.29
CA SER A 52 -30.36 -12.69 -4.85
C SER A 52 -29.11 -12.33 -5.68
N THR A 53 -29.18 -12.52 -6.99
CA THR A 53 -28.11 -12.18 -7.93
C THR A 53 -27.90 -10.66 -7.98
N TYR A 54 -26.84 -10.14 -7.34
CA TYR A 54 -26.51 -8.70 -7.32
C TYR A 54 -26.07 -8.18 -8.70
N ARG A 55 -27.07 -7.85 -9.53
CA ARG A 55 -26.91 -7.30 -10.88
C ARG A 55 -26.37 -5.87 -10.78
N LYS A 56 -25.09 -5.66 -11.10
CA LYS A 56 -24.50 -4.31 -11.20
C LYS A 56 -25.33 -3.47 -12.17
N ARG A 57 -26.00 -2.42 -11.68
CA ARG A 57 -26.43 -1.31 -12.55
C ARG A 57 -25.17 -0.56 -12.97
N LEU A 58 -24.88 -0.53 -14.27
CA LEU A 58 -24.13 0.60 -14.81
C LEU A 58 -25.08 1.80 -14.74
N MET A 59 -24.61 2.93 -14.22
CA MET A 59 -25.26 4.21 -14.43
C MET A 59 -24.93 4.67 -15.86
N THR A 60 -25.84 4.46 -16.79
CA THR A 60 -25.90 5.27 -18.01
C THR A 60 -26.41 6.64 -17.61
N PHE A 61 -25.53 7.65 -17.64
CA PHE A 61 -25.93 9.03 -17.42
C PHE A 61 -26.77 9.51 -18.60
N ASP A 62 -27.94 10.06 -18.31
CA ASP A 62 -28.73 10.81 -19.28
C ASP A 62 -28.20 12.26 -19.33
N ILE A 63 -28.09 12.83 -20.53
CA ILE A 63 -27.31 14.05 -20.77
C ILE A 63 -28.19 15.31 -20.72
N ASP A 64 -29.51 15.16 -20.86
CA ASP A 64 -30.43 16.30 -20.97
C ASP A 64 -31.08 16.79 -19.67
N ASP A 65 -30.81 16.16 -18.52
CA ASP A 65 -31.33 16.57 -17.21
C ASP A 65 -31.00 18.05 -16.88
N PRO A 66 -31.99 18.94 -16.66
CA PRO A 66 -31.75 20.34 -16.33
C PRO A 66 -30.91 20.54 -15.05
N LEU A 67 -31.00 19.67 -14.05
CA LEU A 67 -30.17 19.74 -12.83
C LEU A 67 -28.68 19.53 -13.14
N HIS A 68 -28.36 18.70 -14.14
CA HIS A 68 -26.98 18.51 -14.59
C HIS A 68 -26.46 19.74 -15.36
N ARG A 69 -27.34 20.41 -16.11
CA ARG A 69 -27.04 21.63 -16.87
C ARG A 69 -26.66 22.80 -15.95
N ASP A 70 -27.39 23.00 -14.85
CA ASP A 70 -27.06 24.01 -13.85
C ASP A 70 -25.82 23.65 -13.02
N PHE A 71 -25.58 22.36 -12.72
CA PHE A 71 -24.34 21.92 -12.08
C PHE A 71 -23.11 22.20 -12.94
N LEU A 72 -23.15 21.86 -14.24
CA LEU A 72 -22.07 22.16 -15.18
C LEU A 72 -21.84 23.68 -15.34
N LYS A 73 -22.91 24.48 -15.28
CA LYS A 73 -22.81 25.94 -15.32
C LYS A 73 -22.13 26.50 -14.07
N ALA A 74 -22.51 26.02 -12.88
CA ALA A 74 -21.87 26.39 -11.62
C ALA A 74 -20.39 25.95 -11.51
N VAL A 75 -19.99 24.91 -12.25
CA VAL A 75 -18.59 24.49 -12.41
C VAL A 75 -17.86 25.36 -13.45
N HIS A 76 -18.52 25.78 -14.53
CA HIS A 76 -17.90 26.63 -15.57
C HIS A 76 -17.70 28.08 -15.11
N ASP A 77 -18.66 28.65 -14.37
CA ASP A 77 -18.58 30.02 -13.83
C ASP A 77 -17.55 30.14 -12.69
N ARG A 78 -17.11 29.01 -12.10
CA ARG A 78 -16.00 28.93 -11.15
C ARG A 78 -14.71 28.51 -11.86
N GLY A 79 -14.09 29.47 -12.53
CA GLY A 79 -12.73 29.32 -13.07
C GLY A 79 -11.71 28.83 -12.01
N PRO A 80 -10.59 28.22 -12.43
CA PRO A 80 -9.67 27.53 -11.53
C PRO A 80 -9.16 28.46 -10.43
N ALA A 81 -9.29 28.01 -9.18
CA ALA A 81 -8.84 28.75 -8.00
C ALA A 81 -7.31 28.83 -7.94
N VAL A 82 -6.74 29.83 -8.61
CA VAL A 82 -5.34 30.20 -8.49
C VAL A 82 -5.11 30.70 -7.07
N VAL A 83 -4.41 29.90 -6.26
CA VAL A 83 -3.92 30.34 -4.95
C VAL A 83 -2.79 31.34 -5.20
N VAL A 84 -3.14 32.62 -5.26
CA VAL A 84 -2.17 33.72 -5.29
C VAL A 84 -1.51 33.78 -3.92
N VAL A 85 -0.30 33.23 -3.82
CA VAL A 85 0.57 33.45 -2.66
C VAL A 85 1.18 34.84 -2.81
N GLU A 86 0.83 35.75 -1.90
CA GLU A 86 1.40 37.10 -1.90
C GLU A 86 2.92 37.05 -1.65
N PRO A 87 3.73 37.85 -2.37
CA PRO A 87 5.15 37.95 -2.11
C PRO A 87 5.40 38.71 -0.80
N VAL A 88 5.94 38.02 0.21
CA VAL A 88 6.41 38.67 1.45
C VAL A 88 7.53 39.64 1.11
N HIS A 89 7.25 40.94 1.20
CA HIS A 89 8.24 41.99 0.96
C HIS A 89 9.29 42.02 2.06
N VAL A 90 10.48 41.47 1.77
CA VAL A 90 11.68 41.66 2.59
C VAL A 90 12.16 43.11 2.44
N VAL A 91 12.10 43.89 3.51
CA VAL A 91 12.63 45.26 3.54
C VAL A 91 14.15 45.24 3.68
N ALA A 92 14.85 45.37 2.56
CA ALA A 92 16.30 45.59 2.54
C ALA A 92 16.61 47.09 2.51
N ASN A 93 17.54 47.55 3.36
CA ASN A 93 17.93 48.96 3.44
C ASN A 93 18.66 49.43 2.16
N GLY A 94 18.06 50.34 1.39
CA GLY A 94 18.63 50.84 0.13
C GLY A 94 18.09 52.21 -0.31
N LYS A 95 18.84 53.28 0.04
CA LYS A 95 18.86 54.67 -0.47
C LYS A 95 17.72 55.20 -1.39
N LEU A 96 17.22 56.39 -1.01
CA LEU A 96 16.32 57.26 -1.80
C LEU A 96 16.78 57.52 -3.26
N PRO A 97 15.83 57.87 -4.14
CA PRO A 97 15.67 59.30 -4.46
C PRO A 97 14.24 59.87 -4.32
N SER A 98 14.15 61.20 -4.32
CA SER A 98 12.95 62.06 -4.32
C SER A 98 11.94 61.75 -5.45
N SER A 99 10.64 62.06 -5.36
CA SER A 99 10.08 63.42 -5.15
C SER A 99 8.53 63.46 -5.04
N GLN A 100 7.97 64.63 -4.68
CA GLN A 100 6.53 65.05 -4.73
C GLN A 100 5.57 64.27 -3.79
N GLN A 101 5.09 64.84 -2.67
CA GLN A 101 4.11 65.94 -2.51
C GLN A 101 2.63 65.53 -2.69
N ASN A 102 1.98 65.17 -1.58
CA ASN A 102 0.77 65.76 -0.96
C ASN A 102 0.48 64.91 0.31
N GLY A 103 0.23 65.46 1.50
CA GLY A 103 -0.97 66.21 1.90
C GLY A 103 -2.05 65.21 2.39
N VAL A 104 -2.62 65.25 3.61
CA VAL A 104 -2.74 66.35 4.59
C VAL A 104 -2.89 65.80 6.04
N ASN A 105 -2.38 66.56 7.02
CA ASN A 105 -2.62 66.57 8.48
C ASN A 105 -2.48 65.32 9.38
N VAL A 106 -1.72 65.55 10.46
CA VAL A 106 -1.67 64.80 11.72
C VAL A 106 -2.73 65.31 12.69
N THR A 107 -3.25 64.44 13.57
CA THR A 107 -3.69 64.83 14.93
C THR A 107 -3.05 63.91 15.97
N HIS A 108 -2.54 64.50 17.06
CA HIS A 108 -1.99 63.80 18.22
C HIS A 108 -3.11 63.32 19.16
N LEU A 109 -2.82 62.33 20.02
CA LEU A 109 -3.03 62.43 21.48
C LEU A 109 -2.38 61.27 22.27
N ASP A 110 -1.23 61.59 22.87
CA ASP A 110 -0.66 61.20 24.18
C ASP A 110 -0.50 59.72 24.66
N PRO A 111 0.42 59.47 25.63
CA PRO A 111 0.95 58.12 25.88
C PRO A 111 0.83 57.56 27.32
N GLY A 112 0.97 56.24 27.43
CA GLY A 112 1.64 55.57 28.56
C GLY A 112 0.75 54.84 29.57
N LEU A 113 1.12 53.58 29.87
CA LEU A 113 1.52 53.11 31.22
C LEU A 113 2.06 51.66 31.17
N TYR A 114 2.72 51.23 32.26
CA TYR A 114 3.25 49.88 32.55
C TYR A 114 4.56 49.46 31.81
N PRO A 115 5.41 48.59 32.42
CA PRO A 115 6.85 48.88 32.52
C PRO A 115 7.79 47.73 32.08
N ASP A 116 9.09 47.92 32.31
CA ASP A 116 10.19 46.99 31.96
C ASP A 116 10.01 45.54 32.48
N GLU A 117 10.20 44.57 31.58
CA GLU A 117 10.82 43.28 31.91
C GLU A 117 12.19 43.17 31.21
N SER A 118 13.15 42.55 31.89
CA SER A 118 14.52 42.33 31.39
C SER A 118 14.58 41.48 30.11
N PRO A 119 15.56 41.71 29.20
CA PRO A 119 15.67 40.99 27.94
C PRO A 119 15.95 39.49 28.16
N LYS A 120 14.98 38.65 27.81
CA LYS A 120 15.18 37.20 27.63
C LYS A 120 15.84 36.98 26.28
N GLU A 121 16.91 36.19 26.23
CA GLU A 121 17.67 35.93 25.00
C GLU A 121 16.78 35.33 23.90
N ALA A 122 16.59 36.09 22.81
CA ALA A 122 15.96 35.56 21.61
C ALA A 122 16.93 34.57 20.94
N ARG A 123 16.73 33.27 21.18
CA ARG A 123 17.32 32.23 20.33
C ARG A 123 16.75 32.37 18.92
N GLU A 124 17.49 33.04 18.04
CA GLU A 124 17.16 33.07 16.62
C GLU A 124 17.18 31.65 16.06
N VAL A 125 15.99 31.08 15.84
CA VAL A 125 15.84 29.89 15.02
C VAL A 125 16.08 30.31 13.58
N HIS A 126 17.35 30.21 13.13
CA HIS A 126 17.73 30.38 11.73
C HIS A 126 17.06 29.31 10.85
N VAL A 127 15.80 29.56 10.47
CA VAL A 127 15.12 28.85 9.39
C VAL A 127 15.81 29.26 8.10
N GLN A 128 16.85 28.51 7.70
CA GLN A 128 17.48 28.65 6.39
C GLN A 128 16.48 28.29 5.28
N THR A 129 15.69 29.27 4.85
CA THR A 129 15.03 29.27 3.56
C THR A 129 16.12 29.27 2.48
N SER A 130 16.38 28.10 1.88
CA SER A 130 17.41 27.95 0.86
C SER A 130 17.13 28.86 -0.33
N THR A 131 17.98 29.87 -0.49
CA THR A 131 17.94 30.80 -1.61
C THR A 131 18.30 30.08 -2.91
N TRP A 132 17.72 30.51 -4.03
CA TRP A 132 17.94 29.86 -5.35
C TRP A 132 19.42 29.88 -5.80
N SER A 133 20.25 30.74 -5.21
CA SER A 133 21.71 30.76 -5.35
C SER A 133 22.39 29.44 -4.98
N ASP A 134 21.87 28.72 -4.00
CA ASP A 134 22.53 27.57 -3.38
C ASP A 134 22.49 26.32 -4.29
N CYS A 135 21.71 26.39 -5.37
CA CYS A 135 21.53 25.34 -6.37
C CYS A 135 22.58 25.37 -7.50
N CYS A 136 23.46 26.37 -7.55
CA CYS A 136 24.37 26.61 -8.68
C CYS A 136 25.82 26.17 -8.49
N ASP A 137 26.18 25.58 -7.34
CA ASP A 137 27.48 24.91 -7.16
C ASP A 137 27.41 23.46 -7.66
N PRO A 138 28.23 23.03 -8.63
CA PRO A 138 28.22 21.64 -9.12
C PRO A 138 28.49 20.57 -8.05
N SER A 139 29.23 20.91 -6.98
CA SER A 139 29.47 20.00 -5.85
C SER A 139 28.17 19.70 -5.09
N SER A 140 27.27 20.68 -4.98
CA SER A 140 26.02 20.56 -4.21
C SER A 140 25.10 19.44 -4.70
N VAL A 141 25.13 19.12 -6.00
CA VAL A 141 24.26 18.11 -6.62
C VAL A 141 24.66 16.68 -6.23
N CYS A 142 25.93 16.50 -5.80
CA CYS A 142 26.49 15.23 -5.31
C CYS A 142 26.26 15.00 -3.80
N LEU A 143 25.70 15.98 -3.09
CA LEU A 143 25.38 15.93 -1.66
C LEU A 143 24.02 15.24 -1.41
N PRO A 144 23.74 14.68 -0.21
CA PRO A 144 22.45 14.07 0.09
C PRO A 144 21.29 15.10 0.03
N SER A 145 20.23 14.77 -0.70
CA SER A 145 19.12 15.70 -0.94
C SER A 145 18.23 15.94 0.29
N ARG A 146 17.63 17.14 0.41
CA ARG A 146 16.58 17.47 1.41
C ARG A 146 15.17 16.93 1.05
N ARG A 147 15.05 15.92 0.17
CA ARG A 147 13.73 15.33 -0.20
C ARG A 147 13.19 14.39 0.90
N ARG A 148 11.86 14.27 0.99
CA ARG A 148 11.15 13.44 2.00
C ARG A 148 11.62 11.98 2.08
N ARG A 149 12.07 11.37 0.97
CA ARG A 149 12.67 10.02 0.94
C ARG A 149 13.96 9.92 1.77
N ASN A 150 14.76 10.97 1.78
CA ASN A 150 16.01 11.02 2.55
C ASN A 150 15.74 11.36 4.01
N ALA A 151 14.69 12.14 4.30
CA ALA A 151 14.30 12.46 5.67
C ALA A 151 13.95 11.21 6.51
N SER A 152 13.37 10.15 5.91
CA SER A 152 13.19 8.87 6.63
C SER A 152 14.47 8.05 6.75
N PHE A 153 15.42 8.17 5.83
CA PHE A 153 16.73 7.49 5.92
C PHE A 153 17.67 8.13 6.95
N PHE A 154 17.61 9.45 7.13
CA PHE A 154 18.41 10.21 8.09
C PHE A 154 17.67 10.58 9.38
N GLY A 155 16.37 10.29 9.50
CA GLY A 155 15.53 10.59 10.67
C GLY A 155 15.20 12.08 10.85
N SER A 156 16.20 12.96 10.78
CA SER A 156 16.06 14.41 11.01
C SER A 156 16.74 15.24 9.92
N THR A 157 16.33 16.51 9.81
CA THR A 157 17.00 17.52 8.96
C THR A 157 18.38 17.90 9.52
N GLU A 158 18.60 17.79 10.83
CA GLU A 158 19.91 18.01 11.44
C GLU A 158 20.90 16.91 11.08
N GLU A 159 20.55 15.63 11.19
CA GLU A 159 21.44 14.52 10.80
C GLU A 159 21.78 14.57 9.31
N LEU A 160 20.81 14.91 8.46
CA LEU A 160 21.05 15.17 7.04
C LEU A 160 22.04 16.33 6.80
N ASN A 161 21.91 17.43 7.55
CA ASN A 161 22.86 18.55 7.45
C ASN A 161 24.25 18.17 7.99
N ARG A 162 24.34 17.38 9.06
CA ARG A 162 25.60 16.85 9.60
C ARG A 162 26.30 15.93 8.60
N GLU A 163 25.56 15.03 7.93
CA GLU A 163 26.11 14.18 6.87
C GLU A 163 26.59 15.00 5.67
N ARG A 164 25.82 16.02 5.27
CA ARG A 164 26.23 16.97 4.22
C ARG A 164 27.56 17.64 4.58
N SER A 165 27.70 18.18 5.79
CA SER A 165 28.95 18.80 6.24
C SER A 165 30.08 17.80 6.46
N ARG A 166 29.80 16.53 6.77
CA ARG A 166 30.80 15.44 6.79
C ARG A 166 31.36 15.18 5.38
N GLN A 167 30.49 15.15 4.36
CA GLN A 167 30.92 15.01 2.97
C GLN A 167 31.70 16.23 2.49
N GLU A 168 31.21 17.45 2.76
CA GLU A 168 31.89 18.71 2.41
C GLU A 168 33.28 18.82 3.05
N SER A 169 33.40 18.52 4.36
CA SER A 169 34.68 18.53 5.08
C SER A 169 35.62 17.37 4.73
N SER A 170 35.13 16.31 4.09
CA SER A 170 35.98 15.19 3.66
C SER A 170 36.98 15.58 2.55
N GLY A 171 36.69 16.63 1.78
CA GLY A 171 37.52 17.08 0.64
C GLY A 171 37.61 16.11 -0.54
N HIS A 172 36.94 14.95 -0.50
CA HIS A 172 36.99 13.96 -1.58
C HIS A 172 35.84 14.15 -2.57
N CYS A 173 36.14 14.20 -3.87
CA CYS A 173 35.11 14.16 -4.91
C CYS A 173 34.45 12.76 -4.95
N VAL A 174 33.34 12.63 -4.21
CA VAL A 174 32.55 11.41 -3.98
C VAL A 174 31.07 11.77 -4.10
N ILE A 175 30.33 10.93 -4.80
CA ILE A 175 28.88 11.03 -5.02
C ILE A 175 28.17 10.33 -3.86
N HIS A 176 27.33 11.05 -3.12
CA HIS A 176 26.50 10.41 -2.09
C HIS A 176 25.40 9.57 -2.76
N PRO A 177 25.10 8.33 -2.31
CA PRO A 177 24.07 7.48 -2.93
C PRO A 177 22.69 8.13 -2.91
N CYS A 178 22.30 8.77 -1.80
CA CYS A 178 21.05 9.54 -1.67
C CYS A 178 21.11 10.96 -2.30
N SER A 179 22.03 11.24 -3.22
CA SER A 179 22.14 12.56 -3.87
C SER A 179 21.07 12.77 -4.96
N VAL A 180 20.86 14.04 -5.33
CA VAL A 180 19.97 14.37 -6.47
C VAL A 180 20.59 13.89 -7.78
N PHE A 181 21.90 14.07 -7.95
CA PHE A 181 22.65 13.61 -9.12
C PHE A 181 22.48 12.10 -9.35
N ARG A 182 22.79 11.27 -8.34
CA ARG A 182 22.73 9.81 -8.47
C ARG A 182 21.30 9.33 -8.80
N MET A 183 20.28 9.93 -8.19
CA MET A 183 18.87 9.58 -8.45
C MET A 183 18.45 9.79 -9.91
N TYR A 184 18.83 10.91 -10.54
CA TYR A 184 18.52 11.15 -11.96
C TYR A 184 19.43 10.34 -12.89
N TRP A 185 20.70 10.15 -12.53
CA TRP A 185 21.64 9.30 -13.27
C TRP A 185 21.14 7.85 -13.37
N ASP A 186 20.76 7.24 -12.24
CA ASP A 186 20.23 5.87 -12.20
C ASP A 186 18.90 5.73 -12.94
N LEU A 187 18.05 6.76 -12.92
CA LEU A 187 16.81 6.78 -13.71
C LEU A 187 17.10 6.81 -15.22
N CYS A 188 17.98 7.70 -15.68
CA CYS A 188 18.40 7.78 -17.08
C CYS A 188 19.07 6.48 -17.55
N LEU A 189 19.96 5.91 -16.72
CA LEU A 189 20.56 4.61 -16.99
C LEU A 189 19.52 3.48 -17.03
N THR A 190 18.50 3.50 -16.18
CA THR A 190 17.45 2.47 -16.19
C THR A 190 16.64 2.52 -17.48
N VAL A 191 16.29 3.72 -17.97
CA VAL A 191 15.61 3.88 -19.26
C VAL A 191 16.50 3.41 -20.41
N LEU A 192 17.77 3.83 -20.45
CA LEU A 192 18.74 3.37 -21.44
C LEU A 192 18.93 1.86 -21.38
N LEU A 193 19.00 1.27 -20.19
CA LEU A 193 19.18 -0.15 -19.96
C LEU A 193 17.99 -0.96 -20.47
N VAL A 194 16.75 -0.57 -20.15
CA VAL A 194 15.55 -1.23 -20.69
C VAL A 194 15.52 -1.14 -22.21
N ALA A 195 15.90 0.00 -22.80
CA ALA A 195 16.02 0.13 -24.25
C ALA A 195 17.08 -0.83 -24.83
N ASN A 196 18.27 -0.93 -24.23
CA ASN A 196 19.33 -1.86 -24.68
C ASN A 196 18.90 -3.33 -24.59
N LEU A 197 18.25 -3.73 -23.49
CA LEU A 197 17.80 -5.11 -23.28
C LEU A 197 16.68 -5.53 -24.26
N VAL A 198 16.03 -4.59 -24.95
CA VAL A 198 15.03 -4.84 -26.00
C VAL A 198 15.61 -4.64 -27.42
N LEU A 199 16.46 -3.64 -27.63
CA LEU A 199 16.96 -3.31 -28.98
C LEU A 199 18.14 -4.20 -29.41
N ILE A 200 19.05 -4.57 -28.51
CA ILE A 200 20.22 -5.41 -28.87
C ILE A 200 19.78 -6.80 -29.38
N PRO A 201 18.84 -7.53 -28.76
CA PRO A 201 18.35 -8.80 -29.31
C PRO A 201 17.70 -8.67 -30.69
N VAL A 202 17.03 -7.55 -30.97
CA VAL A 202 16.36 -7.30 -32.26
C VAL A 202 17.38 -7.01 -33.35
N ASP A 203 18.36 -6.14 -33.08
CA ASP A 203 19.47 -5.83 -33.98
C ASP A 203 20.27 -7.11 -34.33
N VAL A 204 20.74 -7.84 -33.32
CA VAL A 204 21.52 -9.07 -33.51
C VAL A 204 20.74 -10.14 -34.29
N ALA A 205 19.43 -10.28 -34.07
CA ALA A 205 18.60 -11.31 -34.69
C ALA A 205 18.06 -10.98 -36.09
N PHE A 206 17.59 -9.75 -36.33
CA PHE A 206 16.84 -9.40 -37.55
C PHE A 206 17.60 -8.48 -38.52
N PHE A 207 18.63 -7.76 -38.07
CA PHE A 207 19.40 -6.86 -38.93
C PHE A 207 20.68 -7.57 -39.39
N ALA A 208 20.83 -7.74 -40.70
CA ALA A 208 21.94 -8.48 -41.30
C ALA A 208 23.20 -7.61 -41.51
N ASP A 209 23.01 -6.34 -41.87
CA ASP A 209 24.06 -5.45 -42.34
C ASP A 209 24.71 -4.64 -41.21
N PRO A 210 25.99 -4.86 -40.87
CA PRO A 210 26.70 -4.12 -39.82
C PRO A 210 27.09 -2.69 -40.23
N GLY A 211 26.53 -2.17 -41.32
CA GLY A 211 26.91 -0.91 -41.96
C GLY A 211 26.00 0.29 -41.65
N ASP A 212 24.89 0.09 -40.91
CA ASP A 212 24.01 1.22 -40.55
C ASP A 212 24.66 2.10 -39.47
N LEU A 213 24.98 3.33 -39.88
CA LEU A 213 25.57 4.37 -39.04
C LEU A 213 24.69 4.69 -37.81
N TYR A 214 23.36 4.60 -37.92
CA TYR A 214 22.46 4.91 -36.81
C TYR A 214 22.55 3.86 -35.69
N TRP A 215 22.57 2.58 -36.04
CA TRP A 215 22.75 1.48 -35.08
C TRP A 215 24.15 1.51 -34.46
N MET A 216 25.20 1.71 -35.28
CA MET A 216 26.56 1.84 -34.76
C MET A 216 26.72 3.03 -33.80
N ALA A 217 26.13 4.19 -34.12
CA ALA A 217 26.14 5.36 -33.25
C ALA A 217 25.36 5.11 -31.95
N PHE A 218 24.22 4.41 -32.01
CA PHE A 218 23.43 4.03 -30.83
C PHE A 218 24.24 3.13 -29.88
N HIS A 219 24.81 2.03 -30.39
CA HIS A 219 25.61 1.10 -29.58
C HIS A 219 26.83 1.79 -28.95
N LEU A 220 27.60 2.54 -29.74
CA LEU A 220 28.80 3.24 -29.24
C LEU A 220 28.45 4.30 -28.18
N THR A 221 27.37 5.06 -28.37
CA THR A 221 26.90 6.06 -27.40
C THR A 221 26.40 5.40 -26.12
N SER A 222 25.65 4.31 -26.25
CA SER A 222 25.18 3.50 -25.12
C SER A 222 26.34 2.95 -24.28
N ASP A 223 27.31 2.31 -24.94
CA ASP A 223 28.46 1.69 -24.30
C ASP A 223 29.37 2.74 -23.62
N ALA A 224 29.53 3.92 -24.22
CA ALA A 224 30.21 5.06 -23.60
C ALA A 224 29.50 5.56 -22.32
N ILE A 225 28.17 5.63 -22.31
CA ILE A 225 27.40 6.03 -21.11
C ILE A 225 27.55 4.98 -19.99
N PHE A 226 27.50 3.69 -20.31
CA PHE A 226 27.74 2.63 -19.32
C PHE A 226 29.20 2.58 -18.82
N PHE A 227 30.17 3.06 -19.60
CA PHE A 227 31.55 3.25 -19.16
C PHE A 227 31.69 4.41 -18.17
N VAL A 228 31.01 5.53 -18.41
CA VAL A 228 30.93 6.65 -17.45
C VAL A 228 30.28 6.21 -16.14
N ASP A 229 29.25 5.34 -16.19
CA ASP A 229 28.67 4.75 -14.97
C ASP A 229 29.69 3.94 -14.15
N ILE A 230 30.56 3.15 -14.79
CA ILE A 230 31.63 2.42 -14.07
C ILE A 230 32.54 3.41 -13.32
N VAL A 231 32.89 4.55 -13.94
CA VAL A 231 33.70 5.60 -13.31
C VAL A 231 32.97 6.25 -12.13
N PHE A 232 31.66 6.49 -12.24
CA PHE A 232 30.86 6.99 -11.12
C PHE A 232 30.64 5.94 -10.02
N ASN A 233 30.58 4.65 -10.33
CA ASN A 233 30.47 3.58 -9.34
C ASN A 233 31.74 3.48 -8.47
N PHE A 234 32.92 3.73 -9.04
CA PHE A 234 34.17 3.93 -8.28
C PHE A 234 34.17 5.19 -7.38
N ARG A 235 33.18 6.08 -7.51
CA ARG A 235 33.03 7.31 -6.73
C ARG A 235 31.71 7.41 -5.97
N THR A 236 30.88 6.36 -5.96
CA THR A 236 29.57 6.38 -5.26
C THR A 236 29.69 5.75 -3.88
N GLY A 237 29.22 6.46 -2.85
CA GLY A 237 29.27 6.00 -1.47
C GLY A 237 28.47 4.70 -1.24
N VAL A 238 29.00 3.82 -0.38
CA VAL A 238 28.40 2.51 -0.09
C VAL A 238 27.57 2.58 1.18
N ILE A 239 26.25 2.39 1.05
CA ILE A 239 25.35 2.20 2.21
C ILE A 239 25.76 0.92 2.93
N THR A 240 25.96 1.00 4.24
CA THR A 240 26.45 -0.12 5.07
C THR A 240 25.48 -0.38 6.22
N THR A 241 25.03 -1.62 6.36
CA THR A 241 24.05 -2.04 7.39
C THR A 241 24.66 -2.23 8.78
N GLU A 242 25.99 -2.33 8.85
CA GLU A 242 26.76 -2.61 10.06
C GLU A 242 27.75 -1.46 10.35
N GLY A 243 27.41 -0.59 11.30
CA GLY A 243 28.29 0.51 11.72
C GLY A 243 27.56 1.68 12.36
N VAL A 244 28.35 2.65 12.87
CA VAL A 244 27.85 3.94 13.35
C VAL A 244 27.56 4.89 12.17
N GLU A 245 28.36 4.81 11.10
CA GLU A 245 28.11 5.53 9.85
C GLU A 245 27.25 4.69 8.90
N ARG A 246 26.06 5.20 8.52
CA ARG A 246 25.15 4.50 7.57
C ARG A 246 25.68 4.47 6.13
N VAL A 247 26.62 5.35 5.78
CA VAL A 247 27.18 5.49 4.42
C VAL A 247 28.70 5.66 4.52
N ASN A 248 29.45 4.74 3.90
CA ASN A 248 30.91 4.85 3.81
C ASN A 248 31.29 5.64 2.54
N LEU A 249 32.07 6.70 2.74
CA LEU A 249 32.50 7.65 1.70
C LEU A 249 34.01 7.56 1.36
N ASP A 250 34.80 6.67 2.00
CA ASP A 250 36.24 6.51 1.67
C ASP A 250 36.42 5.94 0.25
N PRO A 251 37.08 6.65 -0.68
CA PRO A 251 37.33 6.14 -2.02
C PRO A 251 38.13 4.83 -2.06
N LYS A 252 38.99 4.56 -1.07
CA LYS A 252 39.76 3.31 -1.01
C LYS A 252 38.88 2.13 -0.61
N TYR A 253 37.94 2.32 0.33
CA TYR A 253 36.91 1.35 0.67
C TYR A 253 35.97 1.10 -0.52
N ILE A 254 35.39 2.17 -1.10
CA ILE A 254 34.47 2.09 -2.26
C ILE A 254 35.11 1.28 -3.40
N ALA A 255 36.33 1.63 -3.82
CA ALA A 255 37.01 0.95 -4.92
C ALA A 255 37.25 -0.54 -4.63
N ARG A 256 37.72 -0.90 -3.43
CA ARG A 256 37.93 -2.31 -3.03
C ARG A 256 36.62 -3.09 -2.98
N HIS A 257 35.56 -2.49 -2.46
CA HIS A 257 34.24 -3.11 -2.37
C HIS A 257 33.66 -3.37 -3.77
N TYR A 258 33.72 -2.39 -4.67
CA TYR A 258 33.21 -2.52 -6.03
C TYR A 258 34.01 -3.54 -6.87
N LEU A 259 35.35 -3.52 -6.77
CA LEU A 259 36.23 -4.50 -7.43
C LEU A 259 35.94 -5.95 -7.01
N LYS A 260 35.60 -6.17 -5.74
CA LYS A 260 35.31 -7.51 -5.20
C LYS A 260 33.90 -8.04 -5.57
N THR A 261 32.97 -7.15 -5.91
CA THR A 261 31.53 -7.49 -6.01
C THR A 261 31.01 -7.48 -7.45
N TRP A 262 30.92 -6.32 -8.08
CA TRP A 262 30.17 -6.12 -9.33
C TRP A 262 31.02 -5.69 -10.52
N PHE A 263 32.23 -5.16 -10.29
CA PHE A 263 33.09 -4.61 -11.34
C PHE A 263 33.30 -5.55 -12.54
N LEU A 264 33.54 -6.86 -12.31
CA LEU A 264 33.80 -7.80 -13.40
C LEU A 264 32.61 -7.96 -14.35
N LEU A 265 31.38 -8.06 -13.81
CA LEU A 265 30.15 -8.12 -14.60
C LEU A 265 29.87 -6.78 -15.27
N ASP A 266 30.06 -5.67 -14.56
CA ASP A 266 29.82 -4.33 -15.10
C ASP A 266 30.80 -4.02 -16.25
N PHE A 267 32.09 -4.35 -16.11
CA PHE A 267 33.10 -4.24 -17.16
C PHE A 267 32.82 -5.14 -18.36
N LEU A 268 32.63 -6.45 -18.16
CA LEU A 268 32.37 -7.41 -19.24
C LEU A 268 31.09 -7.08 -20.01
N SER A 269 30.09 -6.50 -19.33
CA SER A 269 28.86 -6.05 -19.96
C SER A 269 28.96 -4.72 -20.71
N THR A 270 30.05 -3.96 -20.54
CA THR A 270 30.24 -2.60 -21.12
C THR A 270 31.22 -2.57 -22.29
N VAL A 271 32.20 -3.49 -22.34
CA VAL A 271 33.21 -3.50 -23.41
C VAL A 271 32.59 -3.92 -24.76
N PRO A 272 32.81 -3.16 -25.86
CA PRO A 272 32.30 -3.47 -27.19
C PRO A 272 33.12 -4.56 -27.91
N PHE A 273 33.04 -5.79 -27.41
CA PHE A 273 33.76 -6.95 -27.97
C PHE A 273 33.39 -7.24 -29.43
N ASP A 274 32.14 -6.97 -29.81
CA ASP A 274 31.63 -7.01 -31.18
C ASP A 274 32.47 -6.14 -32.12
N TYR A 275 32.60 -4.84 -31.84
CA TYR A 275 33.38 -3.91 -32.65
C TYR A 275 34.89 -4.17 -32.57
N ILE A 276 35.40 -4.58 -31.41
CA ILE A 276 36.83 -4.93 -31.24
C ILE A 276 37.20 -6.12 -32.13
N CYS A 277 36.37 -7.17 -32.19
CA CYS A 277 36.63 -8.32 -33.07
C CYS A 277 36.61 -7.94 -34.56
N VAL A 278 35.70 -7.07 -35.00
CA VAL A 278 35.64 -6.60 -36.38
C VAL A 278 36.85 -5.72 -36.74
N LEU A 279 37.31 -4.86 -35.82
CA LEU A 279 38.50 -4.00 -36.01
C LEU A 279 39.80 -4.81 -36.03
N VAL A 280 39.92 -5.82 -35.17
CA VAL A 280 41.05 -6.76 -35.18
C VAL A 280 41.08 -7.54 -36.49
N GLU A 281 39.94 -8.10 -36.92
CA GLU A 281 39.86 -8.85 -38.19
C GLU A 281 40.19 -7.97 -39.40
N SER A 282 39.65 -6.75 -39.52
CA SER A 282 39.97 -5.87 -40.66
C SER A 282 41.47 -5.50 -40.72
N THR A 283 42.12 -5.37 -39.56
CA THR A 283 43.58 -5.19 -39.45
C THR A 283 44.34 -6.45 -39.91
N PHE A 284 43.91 -7.65 -39.50
CA PHE A 284 44.53 -8.91 -39.94
C PHE A 284 44.29 -9.21 -41.44
N GLN A 285 43.11 -8.92 -41.98
CA GLN A 285 42.80 -9.06 -43.42
C GLN A 285 43.68 -8.15 -44.29
N SER A 286 44.05 -6.96 -43.79
CA SER A 286 44.99 -6.06 -44.47
C SER A 286 46.42 -6.62 -44.51
N LEU A 287 46.77 -7.48 -43.56
CA LEU A 287 48.10 -8.12 -43.47
C LEU A 287 48.19 -9.47 -44.18
N GLN A 288 47.09 -10.24 -44.26
CA GLN A 288 47.08 -11.60 -44.81
C GLN A 288 45.73 -11.98 -45.43
N LYS A 289 45.72 -12.38 -46.71
CA LYS A 289 44.50 -12.82 -47.43
C LYS A 289 43.87 -14.06 -46.78
N PRO A 290 42.67 -14.00 -46.19
CA PRO A 290 41.96 -15.17 -45.69
C PRO A 290 40.93 -15.69 -46.71
N GLY A 291 40.49 -16.94 -46.54
CA GLY A 291 39.33 -17.46 -47.27
C GLY A 291 38.02 -16.91 -46.70
N ALA A 292 37.08 -16.53 -47.56
CA ALA A 292 35.81 -15.86 -47.17
C ALA A 292 34.97 -16.60 -46.11
N LEU A 293 35.07 -17.94 -46.06
CA LEU A 293 34.44 -18.77 -45.02
C LEU A 293 34.90 -18.43 -43.59
N SER A 294 36.06 -17.81 -43.42
CA SER A 294 36.59 -17.36 -42.13
C SER A 294 35.88 -16.10 -41.66
N ALA A 295 35.73 -15.11 -42.55
CA ALA A 295 35.10 -13.83 -42.26
C ALA A 295 33.63 -14.00 -41.82
N ILE A 296 32.88 -14.91 -42.45
CA ILE A 296 31.49 -15.22 -42.06
C ILE A 296 31.43 -15.78 -40.63
N ARG A 297 32.34 -16.71 -40.28
CA ARG A 297 32.41 -17.29 -38.92
C ARG A 297 32.81 -16.24 -37.87
N LEU A 298 33.67 -15.30 -38.23
CA LEU A 298 34.09 -14.20 -37.35
C LEU A 298 32.99 -13.14 -37.16
N LEU A 299 32.20 -12.83 -38.19
CA LEU A 299 30.99 -12.01 -38.07
C LEU A 299 29.94 -12.67 -37.16
N HIS A 300 29.73 -13.98 -37.31
CA HIS A 300 28.85 -14.78 -36.44
C HIS A 300 29.35 -14.77 -34.98
N LEU A 301 30.67 -14.84 -34.75
CA LEU A 301 31.27 -14.73 -33.42
C LEU A 301 31.11 -13.32 -32.83
N ALA A 302 31.30 -12.26 -33.62
CA ALA A 302 31.09 -10.87 -33.18
C ALA A 302 29.64 -10.63 -32.74
N LYS A 303 28.65 -11.14 -33.51
CA LYS A 303 27.22 -11.11 -33.12
C LYS A 303 26.96 -11.82 -31.78
N LEU A 304 27.59 -12.97 -31.55
CA LEU A 304 27.48 -13.69 -30.26
C LEU A 304 28.14 -12.91 -29.10
N LEU A 305 29.25 -12.22 -29.34
CA LEU A 305 29.92 -11.40 -28.33
C LEU A 305 29.11 -10.13 -27.98
N GLY A 306 28.35 -9.56 -28.91
CA GLY A 306 27.40 -8.48 -28.64
C GLY A 306 26.34 -8.85 -27.57
N LEU A 307 25.98 -10.13 -27.45
CA LEU A 307 25.03 -10.62 -26.43
C LEU A 307 25.60 -10.57 -25.00
N LEU A 308 26.90 -10.37 -24.79
CA LEU A 308 27.48 -10.11 -23.47
C LEU A 308 26.90 -8.82 -22.83
N LYS A 309 26.40 -7.89 -23.65
CA LYS A 309 25.69 -6.68 -23.20
C LYS A 309 24.38 -7.00 -22.46
N LEU A 310 23.82 -8.20 -22.59
CA LEU A 310 22.66 -8.66 -21.81
C LEU A 310 22.99 -8.92 -20.33
N LEU A 311 24.27 -9.08 -19.96
CA LEU A 311 24.70 -9.16 -18.56
C LEU A 311 24.38 -7.89 -17.75
N ARG A 312 24.09 -6.76 -18.43
CA ARG A 312 23.56 -5.53 -17.81
C ARG A 312 22.22 -5.74 -17.09
N LEU A 313 21.49 -6.84 -17.35
CA LEU A 313 20.31 -7.27 -16.58
C LEU A 313 20.58 -7.28 -15.06
N SER A 314 21.81 -7.62 -14.65
CA SER A 314 22.24 -7.56 -13.25
C SER A 314 22.15 -6.16 -12.62
N ARG A 315 22.34 -5.08 -13.40
CA ARG A 315 22.12 -3.70 -12.95
C ARG A 315 20.62 -3.40 -12.77
N LEU A 316 19.77 -3.87 -13.69
CA LEU A 316 18.32 -3.70 -13.60
C LEU A 316 17.74 -4.39 -12.35
N CYS A 317 18.16 -5.64 -12.07
CA CYS A 317 17.74 -6.35 -10.87
C CYS A 317 18.16 -5.61 -9.59
N ARG A 318 19.42 -5.13 -9.50
CA ARG A 318 19.89 -4.33 -8.36
C ARG A 318 19.03 -3.08 -8.14
N TYR A 319 18.74 -2.32 -9.20
CA TYR A 319 17.95 -1.10 -9.12
C TYR A 319 16.50 -1.36 -8.72
N LEU A 320 15.84 -2.38 -9.31
CA LEU A 320 14.48 -2.76 -8.96
C LEU A 320 14.36 -3.24 -7.49
N SER A 321 15.35 -3.97 -6.96
CA SER A 321 15.39 -4.35 -5.55
C SER A 321 15.53 -3.14 -4.62
N SER A 322 16.43 -2.19 -4.93
CA SER A 322 16.56 -0.94 -4.16
C SER A 322 15.30 -0.07 -4.21
N LEU A 323 14.60 -0.02 -5.36
CA LEU A 323 13.29 0.64 -5.44
C LEU A 323 12.23 -0.05 -4.57
N GLN A 324 12.21 -1.38 -4.49
CA GLN A 324 11.29 -2.11 -3.62
C GLN A 324 11.58 -1.82 -2.14
N GLU A 325 12.85 -1.85 -1.73
CA GLU A 325 13.29 -1.57 -0.36
C GLU A 325 12.98 -0.12 0.09
N HIS A 326 13.15 0.86 -0.79
CA HIS A 326 12.93 2.28 -0.47
C HIS A 326 11.48 2.76 -0.68
N THR A 327 10.56 1.90 -1.13
CA THR A 327 9.13 2.24 -1.30
C THR A 327 8.35 1.90 -0.03
N PHE A 328 8.37 2.82 0.93
CA PHE A 328 7.77 2.71 2.29
C PHE A 328 6.27 2.34 2.39
N ALA A 329 5.54 2.21 1.28
CA ALA A 329 4.13 1.85 1.28
C ALA A 329 3.92 0.35 0.99
N PHE A 330 3.51 -0.41 2.01
CA PHE A 330 3.28 -1.87 1.93
C PHE A 330 2.35 -2.29 0.78
N SER A 331 1.29 -1.51 0.49
CA SER A 331 0.41 -1.78 -0.66
C SER A 331 1.16 -1.64 -1.99
N SER A 332 2.04 -0.64 -2.12
CA SER A 332 2.78 -0.36 -3.35
C SER A 332 3.85 -1.41 -3.66
N THR A 333 4.52 -1.99 -2.65
CA THR A 333 5.57 -2.99 -2.87
C THR A 333 5.03 -4.27 -3.51
N VAL A 334 3.83 -4.72 -3.14
CA VAL A 334 3.19 -5.91 -3.75
C VAL A 334 2.82 -5.65 -5.21
N TYR A 335 2.22 -4.50 -5.54
CA TYR A 335 1.92 -4.12 -6.92
C TYR A 335 3.19 -3.98 -7.78
N LEU A 336 4.25 -3.36 -7.23
CA LEU A 336 5.55 -3.27 -7.90
C LEU A 336 6.19 -4.64 -8.13
N SER A 337 6.09 -5.56 -7.16
CA SER A 337 6.57 -6.94 -7.33
C SER A 337 5.85 -7.67 -8.46
N LEU A 338 4.53 -7.52 -8.58
CA LEU A 338 3.76 -8.13 -9.66
C LEU A 338 4.12 -7.51 -11.02
N ALA A 339 4.22 -6.17 -11.09
CA ALA A 339 4.62 -5.46 -12.30
C ALA A 339 6.04 -5.85 -12.76
N ASN A 340 7.00 -5.97 -11.84
CA ASN A 340 8.36 -6.42 -12.13
C ASN A 340 8.37 -7.83 -12.74
N ILE A 341 7.59 -8.77 -12.20
CA ILE A 341 7.52 -10.15 -12.70
C ILE A 341 6.88 -10.22 -14.09
N VAL A 342 5.80 -9.47 -14.34
CA VAL A 342 5.21 -9.36 -15.69
C VAL A 342 6.22 -8.74 -16.67
N GLY A 343 6.96 -7.71 -16.25
CA GLY A 343 8.03 -7.11 -17.04
C GLY A 343 9.15 -8.09 -17.40
N PHE A 344 9.63 -8.87 -16.43
CA PHE A 344 10.63 -9.92 -16.67
C PHE A 344 10.09 -11.06 -17.55
N MET A 345 8.83 -11.50 -17.39
CA MET A 345 8.22 -12.48 -18.28
C MET A 345 8.14 -11.99 -19.73
N LEU A 346 7.75 -10.72 -19.94
CA LEU A 346 7.72 -10.12 -21.27
C LEU A 346 9.12 -10.00 -21.89
N LEU A 347 10.14 -9.63 -21.09
CA LEU A 347 11.53 -9.56 -21.53
C LEU A 347 12.09 -10.96 -21.90
N ILE A 348 11.79 -11.99 -21.10
CA ILE A 348 12.21 -13.37 -21.39
C ILE A 348 11.48 -13.92 -22.62
N ALA A 349 10.19 -13.63 -22.80
CA ALA A 349 9.46 -14.00 -24.01
C ALA A 349 10.05 -13.30 -25.26
N HIS A 350 10.38 -12.02 -25.14
CA HIS A 350 11.05 -11.26 -26.18
C HIS A 350 12.43 -11.83 -26.55
N TRP A 351 13.27 -12.18 -25.57
CA TRP A 351 14.55 -12.84 -25.80
C TRP A 351 14.41 -14.23 -26.41
N ASN A 352 13.43 -15.02 -25.96
CA ASN A 352 13.13 -16.34 -26.52
C ASN A 352 12.69 -16.23 -28.00
N GLY A 353 11.89 -15.21 -28.35
CA GLY A 353 11.50 -14.93 -29.74
C GLY A 353 12.70 -14.53 -30.61
N CYS A 354 13.50 -13.57 -30.15
CA CYS A 354 14.71 -13.15 -30.87
C CYS A 354 15.71 -14.32 -31.03
N LEU A 355 15.86 -15.17 -30.01
CA LEU A 355 16.70 -16.37 -30.06
C LEU A 355 16.21 -17.39 -31.09
N GLN A 356 14.89 -17.66 -31.14
CA GLN A 356 14.31 -18.61 -32.10
C GLN A 356 14.49 -18.18 -33.55
N PHE A 357 14.51 -16.87 -33.83
CA PHE A 357 14.85 -16.36 -35.15
C PHE A 357 16.36 -16.34 -35.41
N PHE A 358 17.15 -15.84 -34.45
CA PHE A 358 18.61 -15.74 -34.54
C PHE A 358 19.29 -17.09 -34.81
N VAL A 359 18.86 -18.17 -34.15
CA VAL A 359 19.45 -19.50 -34.40
C VAL A 359 19.14 -20.02 -35.80
N ALA A 360 17.94 -19.75 -36.35
CA ALA A 360 17.59 -20.10 -37.73
C ALA A 360 18.42 -19.28 -38.75
N MET A 361 18.58 -17.97 -38.52
CA MET A 361 19.45 -17.10 -39.32
C MET A 361 20.92 -17.58 -39.30
N MET A 362 21.46 -17.89 -38.13
CA MET A 362 22.86 -18.35 -37.95
C MET A 362 23.16 -19.68 -38.65
N GLN A 363 22.13 -20.45 -39.02
CA GLN A 363 22.22 -21.70 -39.78
C GLN A 363 21.94 -21.52 -41.28
N GLY A 364 21.65 -20.29 -41.74
CA GLY A 364 21.29 -20.02 -43.13
C GLY A 364 19.87 -20.44 -43.52
N PHE A 365 18.94 -20.49 -42.56
CA PHE A 365 17.53 -20.89 -42.74
C PHE A 365 17.37 -22.29 -43.36
N PRO A 366 17.78 -23.37 -42.65
CA PRO A 366 17.82 -24.73 -43.19
C PRO A 366 16.43 -25.31 -43.47
N GLU A 367 16.39 -26.32 -44.35
CA GLU A 367 15.15 -26.99 -44.75
C GLU A 367 14.39 -27.59 -43.57
N GLY A 368 13.10 -27.28 -43.48
CA GLY A 368 12.23 -27.68 -42.37
C GLY A 368 12.30 -26.78 -41.13
N SER A 369 13.18 -25.77 -41.09
CA SER A 369 13.17 -24.74 -40.03
C SER A 369 11.85 -23.97 -40.02
N TRP A 370 11.42 -23.53 -38.82
CA TRP A 370 10.14 -22.86 -38.66
C TRP A 370 10.00 -21.60 -39.54
N VAL A 371 11.05 -20.78 -39.65
CA VAL A 371 11.09 -19.55 -40.45
C VAL A 371 10.86 -19.81 -41.95
N GLN A 372 11.47 -20.87 -42.49
CA GLN A 372 11.36 -21.20 -43.91
C GLN A 372 10.01 -21.89 -44.21
N ARG A 373 9.63 -22.85 -43.37
CA ARG A 373 8.36 -23.61 -43.46
C ARG A 373 7.14 -22.69 -43.45
N ASP A 374 7.10 -21.73 -42.54
CA ASP A 374 5.96 -20.83 -42.37
C ASP A 374 6.04 -19.61 -43.31
N GLY A 375 7.04 -19.57 -44.22
CA GLY A 375 7.15 -18.55 -45.29
C GLY A 375 7.58 -17.16 -44.81
N ILE A 376 8.30 -17.08 -43.68
CA ILE A 376 8.60 -15.85 -42.94
C ILE A 376 9.90 -15.18 -43.40
N GLN A 377 10.87 -15.95 -43.92
CA GLN A 377 12.22 -15.49 -44.27
C GLN A 377 12.27 -14.20 -45.11
N ASN A 378 11.37 -14.04 -46.08
CA ASN A 378 11.34 -12.91 -47.01
C ASN A 378 10.27 -11.85 -46.66
N ARG A 379 9.71 -11.90 -45.45
CA ARG A 379 8.73 -10.91 -44.94
C ARG A 379 9.45 -9.68 -44.38
N PRO A 380 8.79 -8.50 -44.29
CA PRO A 380 9.36 -7.35 -43.59
C PRO A 380 9.68 -7.69 -42.13
N ILE A 381 10.72 -7.06 -41.57
CA ILE A 381 11.24 -7.31 -40.20
C ILE A 381 10.12 -7.28 -39.15
N PHE A 382 9.12 -6.39 -39.30
CA PHE A 382 7.97 -6.33 -38.40
C PHE A 382 7.13 -7.62 -38.38
N GLU A 383 6.89 -8.26 -39.52
CA GLU A 383 6.22 -9.57 -39.59
C GLU A 383 7.11 -10.66 -38.97
N GLN A 384 8.41 -10.67 -39.28
CA GLN A 384 9.37 -11.65 -38.74
C GLN A 384 9.42 -11.60 -37.21
N TYR A 385 9.56 -10.39 -36.64
CA TYR A 385 9.55 -10.15 -35.21
C TYR A 385 8.19 -10.51 -34.58
N SER A 386 7.08 -10.13 -35.21
CA SER A 386 5.74 -10.41 -34.69
C SER A 386 5.46 -11.90 -34.58
N TRP A 387 5.82 -12.70 -35.58
CA TRP A 387 5.72 -14.16 -35.52
C TRP A 387 6.68 -14.78 -34.48
N SER A 388 7.91 -14.28 -34.39
CA SER A 388 8.87 -14.72 -33.38
C SER A 388 8.35 -14.49 -31.95
N MET A 389 7.78 -13.31 -31.70
CA MET A 389 7.19 -12.92 -30.42
C MET A 389 5.89 -13.71 -30.15
N PHE A 390 5.06 -13.96 -31.16
CA PHE A 390 3.85 -14.79 -31.02
C PHE A 390 4.19 -16.24 -30.63
N ASN A 391 5.19 -16.84 -31.27
CA ASN A 391 5.64 -18.19 -30.95
C ASN A 391 6.18 -18.26 -29.51
N ALA A 392 7.03 -17.31 -29.11
CA ALA A 392 7.59 -17.25 -27.78
C ALA A 392 6.56 -16.93 -26.68
N LEU A 393 5.58 -16.06 -26.94
CA LEU A 393 4.46 -15.80 -26.03
C LEU A 393 3.52 -17.01 -25.91
N SER A 394 3.29 -17.74 -27.01
CA SER A 394 2.49 -18.98 -26.99
C SER A 394 3.13 -20.07 -26.13
N GLN A 395 4.47 -20.14 -26.10
CA GLN A 395 5.22 -21.01 -25.20
C GLN A 395 5.22 -20.48 -23.75
N MET A 396 5.44 -19.17 -23.55
CA MET A 396 5.45 -18.50 -22.25
C MET A 396 4.12 -18.66 -21.49
N LEU A 397 2.99 -18.56 -22.21
CA LEU A 397 1.64 -18.69 -21.66
C LEU A 397 1.09 -20.13 -21.74
N SER A 398 1.92 -21.12 -22.10
CA SER A 398 1.55 -22.54 -22.23
C SER A 398 0.37 -22.84 -23.19
N ILE A 399 0.19 -22.00 -24.22
CA ILE A 399 -0.86 -22.12 -25.25
C ILE A 399 -0.45 -23.15 -26.32
N GLY A 400 0.79 -23.09 -26.80
CA GLY A 400 1.25 -23.96 -27.90
C GLY A 400 2.53 -23.49 -28.58
N TYR A 401 2.78 -24.04 -29.78
CA TYR A 401 4.05 -23.92 -30.52
C TYR A 401 4.10 -22.78 -31.56
N GLY A 402 3.01 -22.00 -31.70
CA GLY A 402 2.78 -21.18 -32.89
C GLY A 402 1.89 -21.91 -33.90
N GLN A 403 2.11 -21.67 -35.19
CA GLN A 403 1.28 -22.26 -36.27
C GLN A 403 1.47 -23.77 -36.44
N ASN A 404 2.70 -24.27 -36.29
CA ASN A 404 3.11 -25.63 -36.64
C ASN A 404 4.17 -26.14 -35.64
N ALA A 405 4.10 -27.41 -35.23
CA ALA A 405 5.05 -28.02 -34.30
C ALA A 405 6.50 -28.02 -34.85
N PRO A 406 7.55 -27.95 -34.01
CA PRO A 406 8.94 -27.96 -34.47
C PRO A 406 9.29 -29.28 -35.18
N VAL A 407 10.01 -29.18 -36.31
CA VAL A 407 10.42 -30.33 -37.14
C VAL A 407 11.92 -30.61 -37.03
N THR A 408 12.76 -29.57 -37.02
CA THR A 408 14.20 -29.75 -36.81
C THR A 408 14.48 -30.06 -35.33
N VAL A 409 15.52 -30.86 -35.07
CA VAL A 409 15.97 -31.18 -33.70
C VAL A 409 16.35 -29.91 -32.93
N ILE A 410 16.83 -28.87 -33.61
CA ILE A 410 17.26 -27.62 -32.98
C ILE A 410 16.05 -26.76 -32.60
N ASP A 411 15.04 -26.66 -33.47
CA ASP A 411 13.76 -26.04 -33.13
C ASP A 411 13.08 -26.76 -31.95
N MET A 412 13.16 -28.10 -31.89
CA MET A 412 12.62 -28.88 -30.76
C MET A 412 13.28 -28.49 -29.43
N TRP A 413 14.61 -28.34 -29.39
CA TRP A 413 15.32 -27.92 -28.17
C TRP A 413 15.04 -26.47 -27.79
N LEU A 414 14.94 -25.55 -28.77
CA LEU A 414 14.59 -24.14 -28.53
C LEU A 414 13.17 -24.01 -27.98
N VAL A 415 12.19 -24.70 -28.59
CA VAL A 415 10.80 -24.74 -28.11
C VAL A 415 10.72 -25.38 -26.72
N THR A 416 11.49 -26.44 -26.44
CA THR A 416 11.54 -27.08 -25.12
C THR A 416 12.10 -26.13 -24.05
N LEU A 417 13.14 -25.37 -24.37
CA LEU A 417 13.69 -24.32 -23.48
C LEU A 417 12.66 -23.21 -23.23
N GLY A 418 12.00 -22.73 -24.29
CA GLY A 418 10.93 -21.75 -24.22
C GLY A 418 9.76 -22.20 -23.33
N MET A 419 9.32 -23.45 -23.47
CA MET A 419 8.29 -24.06 -22.61
C MET A 419 8.74 -24.18 -21.14
N LEU A 420 9.98 -24.58 -20.89
CA LEU A 420 10.51 -24.71 -19.51
C LEU A 420 10.58 -23.34 -18.82
N THR A 421 11.09 -22.31 -19.51
CA THR A 421 11.09 -20.93 -19.00
C THR A 421 9.67 -20.39 -18.84
N GLY A 422 8.77 -20.72 -19.77
CA GLY A 422 7.37 -20.32 -19.75
C GLY A 422 6.60 -20.87 -18.56
N ALA A 423 6.61 -22.19 -18.38
CA ALA A 423 5.96 -22.86 -17.26
C ALA A 423 6.48 -22.35 -15.90
N THR A 424 7.79 -22.07 -15.81
CA THR A 424 8.41 -21.49 -14.60
C THR A 424 7.92 -20.06 -14.34
N GLY A 425 7.94 -19.19 -15.36
CA GLY A 425 7.45 -17.81 -15.24
C GLY A 425 5.96 -17.73 -14.89
N TYR A 426 5.13 -18.55 -15.55
CA TYR A 426 3.69 -18.62 -15.29
C TYR A 426 3.36 -19.15 -13.90
N ALA A 427 4.10 -20.14 -13.39
CA ALA A 427 3.96 -20.60 -12.00
C ALA A 427 4.30 -19.51 -10.97
N LEU A 428 5.36 -18.72 -11.21
CA LEU A 428 5.70 -17.57 -10.37
C LEU A 428 4.62 -16.49 -10.43
N LEU A 429 4.06 -16.19 -11.61
CA LEU A 429 2.96 -15.24 -11.79
C LEU A 429 1.72 -15.64 -10.97
N ILE A 430 1.32 -16.91 -11.01
CA ILE A 430 0.22 -17.44 -10.20
C ILE A 430 0.53 -17.32 -8.69
N GLY A 431 1.76 -17.65 -8.27
CA GLY A 431 2.20 -17.49 -6.89
C GLY A 431 2.06 -16.05 -6.38
N HIS A 432 2.61 -15.08 -7.12
CA HIS A 432 2.53 -13.67 -6.74
C HIS A 432 1.11 -13.11 -6.82
N ALA A 433 0.32 -13.47 -7.83
CA ALA A 433 -1.11 -13.10 -7.89
C ALA A 433 -1.88 -13.64 -6.66
N THR A 434 -1.58 -14.87 -6.22
CA THR A 434 -2.18 -15.46 -5.00
C THR A 434 -1.80 -14.67 -3.75
N THR A 435 -0.53 -14.27 -3.59
CA THR A 435 -0.12 -13.43 -2.45
C THR A 435 -0.77 -12.04 -2.44
N LEU A 436 -0.94 -11.42 -3.62
CA LEU A 436 -1.66 -10.16 -3.76
C LEU A 436 -3.11 -10.32 -3.29
N ILE A 437 -3.85 -11.31 -3.80
CA ILE A 437 -5.24 -11.59 -3.40
C ILE A 437 -5.36 -11.81 -1.88
N GLN A 438 -4.41 -12.55 -1.28
CA GLN A 438 -4.38 -12.78 0.18
C GLN A 438 -4.06 -11.52 1.00
N SER A 439 -3.37 -10.54 0.43
CA SER A 439 -3.01 -9.27 1.10
C SER A 439 -4.12 -8.21 1.04
N LEU A 440 -4.86 -8.12 -0.06
CA LEU A 440 -5.84 -7.05 -0.30
C LEU A 440 -7.01 -7.03 0.69
N ASP A 441 -7.45 -8.21 1.13
CA ASP A 441 -8.59 -8.38 2.04
C ASP A 441 -8.18 -8.73 3.49
N TYR A 442 -6.94 -8.40 3.90
CA TYR A 442 -6.38 -8.74 5.22
C TYR A 442 -7.35 -8.46 6.40
N THR A 443 -7.88 -7.23 6.52
CA THR A 443 -8.75 -6.82 7.64
C THR A 443 -10.09 -7.57 7.63
N LYS A 444 -10.63 -7.89 6.45
CA LYS A 444 -11.86 -8.69 6.31
C LYS A 444 -11.61 -10.16 6.62
N ARG A 445 -10.43 -10.69 6.25
CA ARG A 445 -10.00 -12.04 6.60
C ARG A 445 -9.84 -12.18 8.11
N LEU A 446 -9.20 -11.22 8.77
CA LEU A 446 -9.05 -11.18 10.22
C LEU A 446 -10.41 -11.08 10.95
N HIS A 447 -11.36 -10.30 10.42
CA HIS A 447 -12.72 -10.26 10.95
C HIS A 447 -13.44 -11.61 10.78
N ARG A 448 -13.37 -12.22 9.59
CA ARG A 448 -13.95 -13.54 9.31
C ARG A 448 -13.38 -14.61 10.24
N GLU A 449 -12.07 -14.66 10.39
CA GLU A 449 -11.37 -15.61 11.27
C GLU A 449 -11.77 -15.42 12.75
N LYS A 450 -11.94 -14.16 13.20
CA LYS A 450 -12.49 -13.86 14.53
C LYS A 450 -13.93 -14.37 14.69
N MET A 451 -14.78 -14.19 13.68
CA MET A 451 -16.17 -14.69 13.68
C MET A 451 -16.26 -16.21 13.65
N GLU A 452 -15.41 -16.89 12.88
CA GLU A 452 -15.32 -18.35 12.82
C GLU A 452 -14.95 -18.95 14.19
N ARG A 453 -13.94 -18.37 14.87
CA ARG A 453 -13.57 -18.74 16.26
C ARG A 453 -14.71 -18.49 17.27
N VAL A 454 -15.51 -17.43 17.09
CA VAL A 454 -16.67 -17.14 17.94
C VAL A 454 -17.78 -18.17 17.72
N GLU A 455 -18.12 -18.52 16.48
CA GLU A 455 -19.12 -19.55 16.18
C GLU A 455 -18.66 -20.93 16.68
N GLU A 456 -17.39 -21.31 16.52
CA GLU A 456 -16.84 -22.54 17.10
C GLU A 456 -17.01 -22.57 18.64
N TYR A 457 -16.71 -21.46 19.33
CA TYR A 457 -16.93 -21.34 20.77
C TYR A 457 -18.42 -21.51 21.15
N MET A 458 -19.34 -20.89 20.40
CA MET A 458 -20.79 -21.02 20.62
C MET A 458 -21.30 -22.44 20.38
N GLN A 459 -20.73 -23.16 19.40
CA GLN A 459 -21.03 -24.57 19.11
C GLN A 459 -20.48 -25.49 20.21
N TYR A 460 -19.22 -25.32 20.61
CA TYR A 460 -18.58 -26.06 21.69
C TYR A 460 -19.34 -25.92 23.02
N ARG A 461 -19.77 -24.68 23.35
CA ARG A 461 -20.61 -24.39 24.52
C ARG A 461 -22.09 -24.74 24.33
N ARG A 462 -22.50 -25.23 23.16
CA ARG A 462 -23.88 -25.63 22.82
C ARG A 462 -24.93 -24.54 23.09
N MET A 463 -24.61 -23.28 22.81
CA MET A 463 -25.48 -22.14 23.14
C MET A 463 -26.86 -22.22 22.44
N PRO A 464 -27.95 -21.74 23.08
CA PRO A 464 -29.26 -21.58 22.45
C PRO A 464 -29.23 -20.68 21.22
N LYS A 465 -30.15 -20.88 20.27
CA LYS A 465 -30.18 -20.15 18.98
C LYS A 465 -30.21 -18.63 19.17
N ASP A 466 -31.02 -18.15 20.10
CA ASP A 466 -31.28 -16.72 20.33
C ASP A 466 -30.06 -16.02 20.93
N LEU A 467 -29.33 -16.72 21.81
CA LEU A 467 -28.05 -16.25 22.34
C LEU A 467 -26.99 -16.18 21.23
N ARG A 468 -26.93 -17.15 20.31
CA ARG A 468 -26.01 -17.09 19.16
C ARG A 468 -26.34 -15.94 18.22
N PHE A 469 -27.64 -15.70 17.96
CA PHE A 469 -28.09 -14.57 17.17
C PHE A 469 -27.62 -13.24 17.79
N ARG A 470 -27.84 -13.04 19.10
CA ARG A 470 -27.35 -11.85 19.81
C ARG A 470 -25.83 -11.70 19.74
N VAL A 471 -25.07 -12.75 20.07
CA VAL A 471 -23.58 -12.72 20.06
C VAL A 471 -23.03 -12.45 18.67
N ARG A 472 -23.59 -13.05 17.61
CA ARG A 472 -23.17 -12.77 16.23
C ARG A 472 -23.48 -11.32 15.85
N ASN A 473 -24.71 -10.86 16.06
CA ASN A 473 -25.09 -9.47 15.77
C ASN A 473 -24.22 -8.46 16.55
N TYR A 474 -23.82 -8.79 17.79
CA TYR A 474 -22.91 -7.97 18.60
C TYR A 474 -21.56 -7.77 17.90
N PHE A 475 -20.90 -8.85 17.48
CA PHE A 475 -19.60 -8.76 16.82
C PHE A 475 -19.68 -8.19 15.40
N GLU A 476 -20.81 -8.38 14.69
CA GLU A 476 -21.07 -7.74 13.40
C GLU A 476 -21.12 -6.20 13.53
N HIS A 477 -21.90 -5.69 14.49
CA HIS A 477 -22.06 -4.23 14.70
C HIS A 477 -20.83 -3.59 15.37
N ARG A 478 -20.27 -4.19 16.44
CA ARG A 478 -19.07 -3.69 17.17
C ARG A 478 -17.84 -3.47 16.27
N HIS A 479 -17.79 -4.12 15.11
CA HIS A 479 -16.63 -4.11 14.23
C HIS A 479 -16.89 -3.64 12.79
N GLU A 480 -18.14 -3.46 12.35
CA GLU A 480 -18.47 -3.10 10.95
C GLU A 480 -17.75 -3.95 9.87
N GLY A 481 -17.52 -5.25 10.15
CA GLY A 481 -16.73 -6.12 9.26
C GLY A 481 -15.21 -5.91 9.27
N LYS A 482 -14.68 -5.06 10.17
CA LYS A 482 -13.25 -4.73 10.33
C LYS A 482 -12.75 -5.20 11.71
N ALA A 483 -11.83 -6.15 11.75
CA ALA A 483 -11.13 -6.48 13.00
C ALA A 483 -9.82 -5.69 13.09
N PHE A 484 -9.64 -5.01 14.21
CA PHE A 484 -8.39 -4.40 14.66
C PHE A 484 -8.31 -4.49 16.19
N ASP A 485 -7.09 -4.46 16.73
CA ASP A 485 -6.84 -4.44 18.17
C ASP A 485 -6.50 -2.99 18.57
N GLU A 486 -7.51 -2.30 19.12
CA GLU A 486 -7.44 -0.88 19.45
C GLU A 486 -6.50 -0.62 20.64
N ASP A 487 -6.51 -1.49 21.66
CA ASP A 487 -5.59 -1.39 22.81
C ASP A 487 -4.13 -1.59 22.38
N ALA A 488 -3.84 -2.54 21.46
CA ALA A 488 -2.51 -2.75 20.92
C ALA A 488 -2.02 -1.57 20.06
N ILE A 489 -2.84 -1.08 19.12
CA ILE A 489 -2.49 0.07 18.27
C ILE A 489 -2.23 1.32 19.13
N LEU A 490 -3.07 1.58 20.13
CA LEU A 490 -2.89 2.70 21.07
C LEU A 490 -1.74 2.48 22.07
N ALA A 491 -1.07 1.33 22.08
CA ALA A 491 0.16 1.07 22.85
C ALA A 491 1.45 1.30 22.02
N GLU A 492 1.38 1.19 20.69
CA GLU A 492 2.49 1.52 19.79
C GLU A 492 2.65 3.03 19.55
N LEU A 493 1.58 3.82 19.73
CA LEU A 493 1.62 5.28 19.58
C LEU A 493 2.38 5.97 20.74
N SER A 494 3.15 7.01 20.40
CA SER A 494 3.67 7.95 21.41
C SER A 494 2.53 8.67 22.13
N GLN A 495 2.72 8.98 23.42
CA GLN A 495 1.69 9.59 24.28
C GLN A 495 0.95 10.80 23.66
N PRO A 496 1.60 11.80 23.01
CA PRO A 496 0.88 12.92 22.39
C PRO A 496 -0.03 12.48 21.23
N LEU A 497 0.43 11.56 20.38
CA LEU A 497 -0.39 11.01 19.28
C LEU A 497 -1.56 10.20 19.81
N LYS A 498 -1.38 9.45 20.90
CA LYS A 498 -2.45 8.73 21.59
C LYS A 498 -3.50 9.69 22.13
N GLU A 499 -3.08 10.79 22.77
CA GLU A 499 -3.99 11.84 23.22
C GLU A 499 -4.77 12.48 22.08
N ASP A 500 -4.12 12.83 20.97
CA ASP A 500 -4.78 13.47 19.82
C ASP A 500 -5.78 12.53 19.12
N VAL A 501 -5.45 11.23 18.99
CA VAL A 501 -6.38 10.21 18.48
C VAL A 501 -7.59 10.05 19.41
N MET A 502 -7.36 9.94 20.73
CA MET A 502 -8.47 9.80 21.68
C MET A 502 -9.35 11.05 21.75
N LYS A 503 -8.76 12.26 21.69
CA LYS A 503 -9.48 13.55 21.56
C LYS A 503 -10.31 13.60 20.27
N HIS A 504 -9.77 13.10 19.16
CA HIS A 504 -10.50 13.01 17.88
C HIS A 504 -11.71 12.08 17.97
N ASN A 505 -11.54 10.90 18.58
CA ASN A 505 -12.62 9.91 18.74
C ASN A 505 -13.72 10.44 19.68
N CYS A 506 -13.35 11.03 20.81
CA CYS A 506 -14.30 11.53 21.81
C CYS A 506 -14.94 12.88 21.46
N ARG A 507 -14.54 13.55 20.36
CA ARG A 507 -14.87 14.96 20.04
C ARG A 507 -16.37 15.28 20.03
N ALA A 508 -17.22 14.31 19.70
CA ALA A 508 -18.68 14.49 19.68
C ALA A 508 -19.23 14.54 21.10
N THR A 509 -18.93 13.51 21.89
CA THR A 509 -19.27 13.40 23.32
C THR A 509 -18.77 14.60 24.12
N LEU A 510 -17.52 15.03 23.91
CA LEU A 510 -16.93 16.19 24.59
C LEU A 510 -17.68 17.51 24.33
N ARG A 511 -18.24 17.70 23.12
CA ARG A 511 -19.00 18.90 22.76
C ARG A 511 -20.45 18.84 23.22
N ALA A 512 -21.02 17.64 23.26
CA ALA A 512 -22.44 17.43 23.55
C ALA A 512 -22.76 17.35 25.06
N VAL A 513 -21.78 16.98 25.89
CA VAL A 513 -21.90 16.98 27.36
C VAL A 513 -21.68 18.41 27.91
N PRO A 514 -22.70 19.12 28.45
CA PRO A 514 -22.59 20.56 28.72
C PRO A 514 -21.63 20.96 29.85
N PHE A 515 -21.21 20.02 30.70
CA PHE A 515 -20.21 20.29 31.73
C PHE A 515 -18.76 20.14 31.20
N LEU A 516 -18.56 19.50 30.04
CA LEU A 516 -17.24 19.28 29.42
C LEU A 516 -16.84 20.39 28.44
N SER A 517 -17.77 21.20 27.95
CA SER A 517 -17.53 22.26 26.96
C SER A 517 -16.81 23.51 27.50
N HIS A 518 -16.69 23.65 28.82
CA HIS A 518 -16.17 24.85 29.50
C HIS A 518 -15.06 24.56 30.51
N VAL A 519 -14.32 23.47 30.33
CA VAL A 519 -13.29 22.99 31.27
C VAL A 519 -11.88 23.27 30.77
N ASP A 520 -10.91 23.29 31.68
CA ASP A 520 -9.48 23.19 31.38
C ASP A 520 -9.19 22.08 30.35
N PRO A 521 -8.47 22.38 29.25
CA PRO A 521 -8.01 21.37 28.28
C PRO A 521 -7.16 20.24 28.88
N GLY A 522 -6.44 20.48 30.00
CA GLY A 522 -5.70 19.45 30.72
C GLY A 522 -6.64 18.35 31.25
N PHE A 523 -7.68 18.73 32.00
CA PHE A 523 -8.72 17.81 32.49
C PHE A 523 -9.34 17.00 31.34
N VAL A 524 -9.59 17.65 30.19
CA VAL A 524 -10.13 16.96 29.01
C VAL A 524 -9.15 15.91 28.49
N SER A 525 -7.84 16.17 28.48
CA SER A 525 -6.82 15.18 28.11
C SER A 525 -6.77 13.99 29.08
N ASP A 526 -6.73 14.27 30.39
CA ASP A 526 -6.67 13.26 31.45
C ASP A 526 -7.95 12.40 31.53
N LEU A 527 -9.12 13.00 31.28
CA LEU A 527 -10.38 12.27 31.18
C LEU A 527 -10.37 11.34 29.94
N VAL A 528 -10.09 11.89 28.77
CA VAL A 528 -10.22 11.22 27.47
C VAL A 528 -9.26 10.04 27.31
N THR A 529 -8.04 10.15 27.83
CA THR A 529 -7.07 9.04 27.86
C THR A 529 -7.47 7.88 28.79
N ARG A 530 -8.42 8.11 29.70
CA ARG A 530 -8.94 7.13 30.67
C ARG A 530 -10.33 6.56 30.31
N LEU A 531 -10.96 7.04 29.23
CA LEU A 531 -12.21 6.51 28.69
C LEU A 531 -11.98 5.19 27.94
N ARG A 532 -12.94 4.26 28.02
CA ARG A 532 -12.97 3.02 27.22
C ARG A 532 -14.28 2.91 26.45
N TYR A 533 -14.21 2.62 25.16
CA TYR A 533 -15.40 2.39 24.34
C TYR A 533 -16.05 1.03 24.68
N GLU A 534 -17.36 1.03 24.93
CA GLU A 534 -18.22 -0.14 25.18
C GLU A 534 -19.49 -0.05 24.32
N PHE A 535 -19.91 -1.18 23.75
CA PHE A 535 -21.06 -1.29 22.84
C PHE A 535 -22.17 -2.16 23.46
N PHE A 536 -23.43 -1.76 23.31
CA PHE A 536 -24.59 -2.46 23.86
C PHE A 536 -25.71 -2.61 22.81
N GLN A 537 -26.44 -3.72 22.87
CA GLN A 537 -27.57 -4.05 21.99
C GLN A 537 -28.91 -3.58 22.58
N PRO A 538 -29.95 -3.32 21.76
CA PRO A 538 -31.30 -3.07 22.25
C PRO A 538 -31.77 -4.14 23.25
N GLY A 539 -32.27 -3.70 24.41
CA GLY A 539 -32.67 -4.56 25.52
C GLY A 539 -31.56 -4.97 26.49
N ASP A 540 -30.29 -4.61 26.25
CA ASP A 540 -29.21 -4.86 27.20
C ASP A 540 -29.34 -3.98 28.45
N VAL A 541 -29.31 -4.59 29.64
CA VAL A 541 -29.29 -3.89 30.92
C VAL A 541 -27.86 -3.43 31.23
N ILE A 542 -27.57 -2.16 30.92
CA ILE A 542 -26.26 -1.51 31.14
C ILE A 542 -26.02 -1.28 32.65
N ILE A 543 -27.09 -0.95 33.39
CA ILE A 543 -27.06 -0.77 34.84
C ILE A 543 -28.29 -1.45 35.45
N GLN A 544 -28.06 -2.26 36.49
CA GLN A 544 -29.11 -2.80 37.35
C GLN A 544 -29.22 -1.96 38.63
N GLN A 545 -30.42 -1.50 38.99
CA GLN A 545 -30.70 -0.85 40.29
C GLN A 545 -30.27 -1.75 41.46
N GLY A 546 -29.80 -1.14 42.56
CA GLY A 546 -29.35 -1.86 43.76
C GLY A 546 -27.98 -2.52 43.64
N SER A 547 -27.41 -2.64 42.44
CA SER A 547 -26.04 -3.12 42.25
C SER A 547 -24.99 -2.09 42.72
N VAL A 548 -23.75 -2.54 42.95
CA VAL A 548 -22.61 -1.67 43.27
C VAL A 548 -22.02 -1.13 41.97
N GLY A 549 -22.09 0.19 41.76
CA GLY A 549 -21.54 0.83 40.58
C GLY A 549 -20.02 0.99 40.64
N ARG A 550 -19.31 0.50 39.61
CA ARG A 550 -17.84 0.66 39.44
C ARG A 550 -17.43 1.50 38.23
N LYS A 551 -18.41 1.98 37.46
CA LYS A 551 -18.20 2.81 36.25
C LYS A 551 -19.34 3.83 36.08
N MET A 552 -19.05 4.94 35.43
CA MET A 552 -20.06 5.81 34.78
C MET A 552 -19.93 5.71 33.26
N TYR A 553 -20.95 6.19 32.55
CA TYR A 553 -21.07 6.09 31.10
C TYR A 553 -21.45 7.43 30.46
N PHE A 554 -20.83 7.76 29.33
CA PHE A 554 -21.16 8.88 28.45
C PHE A 554 -21.72 8.31 27.14
N ILE A 555 -22.82 8.88 26.63
CA ILE A 555 -23.47 8.41 25.39
C ILE A 555 -22.82 9.11 24.19
N GLN A 556 -22.15 8.33 23.33
CA GLN A 556 -21.63 8.79 22.04
C GLN A 556 -22.70 8.70 20.96
N SER A 557 -23.38 7.56 20.85
CA SER A 557 -24.53 7.39 19.95
C SER A 557 -25.60 6.47 20.56
N GLY A 558 -26.85 6.65 20.12
CA GLY A 558 -28.00 5.86 20.56
C GLY A 558 -28.76 6.44 21.75
N THR A 559 -29.65 5.62 22.31
CA THR A 559 -30.63 6.00 23.35
C THR A 559 -30.77 4.91 24.41
N VAL A 560 -30.90 5.33 25.68
CA VAL A 560 -31.09 4.44 26.84
C VAL A 560 -32.31 4.86 27.66
N LYS A 561 -33.07 3.89 28.15
CA LYS A 561 -34.24 4.07 29.02
C LYS A 561 -33.84 3.94 30.49
N LEU A 562 -34.29 4.88 31.31
CA LEU A 562 -34.15 4.89 32.76
C LEU A 562 -35.40 4.26 33.39
N LEU A 563 -35.22 3.22 34.21
CA LEU A 563 -36.29 2.54 34.93
C LEU A 563 -36.06 2.54 36.44
N LEU A 564 -37.08 2.88 37.22
CA LEU A 564 -37.10 2.75 38.67
C LEU A 564 -37.90 1.51 39.09
N ASP A 565 -37.40 0.81 40.09
CA ASP A 565 -38.00 -0.37 40.74
C ASP A 565 -38.43 -1.49 39.76
N GLY A 566 -37.80 -1.51 38.57
CA GLY A 566 -37.94 -2.51 37.51
C GLY A 566 -39.01 -2.21 36.45
N SER A 567 -39.94 -1.29 36.71
CA SER A 567 -41.12 -1.07 35.85
C SER A 567 -41.48 0.39 35.59
N GLN A 568 -41.16 1.32 36.49
CA GLN A 568 -41.52 2.74 36.34
C GLN A 568 -40.55 3.43 35.39
N PHE A 569 -41.06 4.05 34.33
CA PHE A 569 -40.24 4.79 33.36
C PHE A 569 -39.95 6.21 33.85
N LEU A 570 -38.67 6.52 34.07
CA LEU A 570 -38.22 7.87 34.49
C LEU A 570 -37.88 8.79 33.31
N GLY A 571 -37.59 8.22 32.13
CA GLY A 571 -37.19 8.99 30.95
C GLY A 571 -36.19 8.26 30.05
N THR A 572 -35.90 8.88 28.89
CA THR A 572 -34.87 8.41 27.95
C THR A 572 -33.71 9.40 27.93
N LEU A 573 -32.48 8.90 27.95
CA LEU A 573 -31.27 9.69 27.68
C LEU A 573 -30.76 9.39 26.26
N SER A 574 -30.25 10.43 25.59
CA SER A 574 -29.71 10.38 24.23
C SER A 574 -28.24 10.82 24.19
N GLU A 575 -27.65 10.78 23.00
CA GLU A 575 -26.33 11.33 22.66
C GLU A 575 -26.00 12.64 23.40
N GLY A 576 -24.78 12.74 23.95
CA GLY A 576 -24.36 13.88 24.79
C GLY A 576 -24.81 13.81 26.25
N SER A 577 -25.71 12.91 26.61
CA SER A 577 -26.03 12.63 28.02
C SER A 577 -24.98 11.72 28.66
N TYR A 578 -24.97 11.70 29.99
CA TYR A 578 -24.13 10.80 30.79
C TYR A 578 -24.90 10.32 32.04
N PHE A 579 -24.57 9.12 32.50
CA PHE A 579 -25.29 8.45 33.59
C PHE A 579 -24.38 7.55 34.44
N GLY A 580 -24.85 7.24 35.66
CA GLY A 580 -24.17 6.36 36.60
C GLY A 580 -23.13 7.05 37.50
N GLU A 581 -23.00 8.37 37.42
CA GLU A 581 -22.11 9.21 38.23
C GLU A 581 -22.46 9.19 39.72
N ILE A 582 -23.76 9.16 40.06
CA ILE A 582 -24.28 9.35 41.43
C ILE A 582 -23.59 8.40 42.42
N CYS A 583 -23.59 7.10 42.12
CA CYS A 583 -22.99 6.09 43.00
C CYS A 583 -21.46 6.19 43.13
N LEU A 584 -20.75 6.83 42.18
CA LEU A 584 -19.31 7.03 42.27
C LEU A 584 -18.96 8.12 43.30
N LEU A 585 -19.82 9.14 43.37
CA LEU A 585 -19.70 10.29 44.26
C LEU A 585 -20.23 9.98 45.67
N THR A 586 -21.44 9.43 45.76
CA THR A 586 -22.11 9.11 47.04
C THR A 586 -21.64 7.80 47.68
N LYS A 587 -20.95 6.94 46.93
CA LYS A 587 -20.55 5.57 47.31
C LYS A 587 -21.73 4.64 47.66
N THR A 588 -22.96 4.98 47.24
CA THR A 588 -24.15 4.13 47.40
C THR A 588 -24.30 3.11 46.27
N THR A 589 -25.29 2.22 46.37
CA THR A 589 -25.75 1.41 45.25
C THR A 589 -26.33 2.26 44.11
N ARG A 590 -26.48 1.67 42.92
CA ARG A 590 -27.20 2.26 41.78
C ARG A 590 -28.65 2.58 42.17
N ASN A 591 -29.09 3.80 41.88
CA ASN A 591 -30.40 4.33 42.26
C ASN A 591 -31.54 3.96 41.29
N ALA A 592 -31.23 3.73 40.01
CA ALA A 592 -32.15 3.29 38.97
C ALA A 592 -31.46 2.26 38.05
N SER A 593 -32.24 1.54 37.26
CA SER A 593 -31.76 0.69 36.16
C SER A 593 -31.66 1.48 34.86
N VAL A 594 -30.73 1.10 33.99
CA VAL A 594 -30.54 1.71 32.67
C VAL A 594 -30.45 0.60 31.61
N ILE A 595 -31.32 0.67 30.61
CA ILE A 595 -31.44 -0.33 29.53
C ILE A 595 -31.23 0.35 28.17
N ALA A 596 -30.44 -0.26 27.30
CA ALA A 596 -30.29 0.18 25.92
C ALA A 596 -31.62 0.07 25.16
N ASP A 597 -32.05 1.13 24.49
CA ASP A 597 -33.28 1.16 23.67
C ASP A 597 -32.96 0.95 22.18
N THR A 598 -31.86 1.55 21.75
CA THR A 598 -31.24 1.33 20.43
C THR A 598 -29.84 0.70 20.60
N TYR A 599 -29.12 0.45 19.51
CA TYR A 599 -27.69 0.14 19.62
C TYR A 599 -26.97 1.36 20.23
N CYS A 600 -26.21 1.15 21.29
CA CYS A 600 -25.60 2.23 22.07
C CYS A 600 -24.08 2.17 22.02
N ASP A 601 -23.47 3.24 21.52
CA ASP A 601 -22.03 3.52 21.61
C ASP A 601 -21.77 4.33 22.87
N LEU A 602 -21.09 3.75 23.86
CA LEU A 602 -20.83 4.37 25.15
C LEU A 602 -19.33 4.48 25.43
N PHE A 603 -18.89 5.59 26.01
CA PHE A 603 -17.60 5.66 26.70
C PHE A 603 -17.80 5.41 28.18
N SER A 604 -17.14 4.38 28.73
CA SER A 604 -17.12 4.10 30.16
C SER A 604 -15.88 4.68 30.84
N LEU A 605 -16.05 5.08 32.10
CA LEU A 605 -14.99 5.55 32.98
C LEU A 605 -15.10 4.81 34.31
N SER A 606 -14.01 4.20 34.79
CA SER A 606 -14.03 3.44 36.04
C SER A 606 -13.97 4.33 37.28
N VAL A 607 -14.39 3.79 38.43
CA VAL A 607 -14.40 4.52 39.71
C VAL A 607 -12.99 4.92 40.17
N GLU A 608 -11.98 4.13 39.82
CA GLU A 608 -10.57 4.42 40.08
C GLU A 608 -10.12 5.64 39.25
N ASN A 609 -10.21 5.52 37.92
CA ASN A 609 -9.89 6.58 36.96
C ASN A 609 -10.64 7.90 37.26
N PHE A 610 -11.93 7.81 37.62
CA PHE A 610 -12.76 8.96 37.99
C PHE A 610 -12.26 9.64 39.27
N ASN A 611 -11.89 8.88 40.30
CA ASN A 611 -11.36 9.45 41.53
C ASN A 611 -9.95 10.04 41.35
N GLU A 612 -9.10 9.48 40.48
CA GLU A 612 -7.79 10.06 40.14
C GLU A 612 -7.93 11.45 39.51
N VAL A 613 -8.72 11.56 38.43
CA VAL A 613 -8.90 12.83 37.71
C VAL A 613 -9.59 13.87 38.61
N LEU A 614 -10.58 13.47 39.43
CA LEU A 614 -11.25 14.39 40.35
C LEU A 614 -10.45 14.76 41.61
N GLN A 615 -9.33 14.07 41.91
CA GLN A 615 -8.35 14.52 42.91
C GLN A 615 -7.49 15.67 42.36
N GLN A 616 -7.14 15.61 41.07
CA GLN A 616 -6.39 16.67 40.40
C GLN A 616 -7.26 17.91 40.11
N TYR A 617 -8.56 17.71 39.85
CA TYR A 617 -9.51 18.75 39.42
C TYR A 617 -10.69 18.93 40.39
N PRO A 618 -10.46 19.46 41.62
CA PRO A 618 -11.48 19.54 42.68
C PRO A 618 -12.66 20.48 42.35
N LEU A 619 -12.47 21.51 41.52
CA LEU A 619 -13.58 22.38 41.08
C LEU A 619 -14.60 21.60 40.22
N MET A 620 -14.12 20.68 39.39
CA MET A 620 -14.98 19.82 38.57
C MET A 620 -15.75 18.81 39.45
N ARG A 621 -15.08 18.29 40.49
CA ARG A 621 -15.72 17.42 41.49
C ARG A 621 -16.95 18.10 42.12
N SER A 622 -16.82 19.33 42.59
CA SER A 622 -17.95 20.07 43.19
C SER A 622 -19.11 20.31 42.21
N SER A 623 -18.82 20.53 40.92
CA SER A 623 -19.85 20.67 39.88
C SER A 623 -20.63 19.37 39.65
N LEU A 624 -19.93 18.23 39.63
CA LEU A 624 -20.53 16.90 39.51
C LEU A 624 -21.32 16.51 40.78
N GLU A 625 -20.82 16.83 41.97
CA GLU A 625 -21.52 16.61 43.24
C GLU A 625 -22.81 17.44 43.33
N ALA A 626 -22.80 18.70 42.88
CA ALA A 626 -24.00 19.53 42.78
C ALA A 626 -25.03 18.98 41.77
N THR A 627 -24.56 18.52 40.59
CA THR A 627 -25.43 17.94 39.56
C THR A 627 -26.04 16.60 40.02
N ALA A 628 -25.25 15.77 40.71
CA ALA A 628 -25.73 14.53 41.33
C ALA A 628 -26.78 14.81 42.41
N ALA A 629 -26.58 15.83 43.26
CA ALA A 629 -27.57 16.21 44.28
C ALA A 629 -28.92 16.62 43.66
N GLN A 630 -28.91 17.41 42.58
CA GLN A 630 -30.13 17.77 41.84
C GLN A 630 -30.85 16.54 41.27
N ARG A 631 -30.10 15.60 40.66
CA ARG A 631 -30.65 14.35 40.11
C ARG A 631 -31.22 13.42 41.20
N ILE A 632 -30.57 13.35 42.37
CA ILE A 632 -31.10 12.60 43.54
C ILE A 632 -32.41 13.22 44.03
N ALA A 633 -32.46 14.55 44.17
CA ALA A 633 -33.69 15.25 44.59
C ALA A 633 -34.85 14.96 43.64
N HIS A 634 -34.64 15.12 42.32
CA HIS A 634 -35.65 14.84 41.30
C HIS A 634 -36.21 13.41 41.38
N ASN A 635 -35.33 12.41 41.49
CA ASN A 635 -35.73 11.00 41.64
C ASN A 635 -36.46 10.72 42.97
N SER A 636 -36.19 11.49 44.03
CA SER A 636 -36.92 11.37 45.30
C SER A 636 -38.35 11.94 45.23
N THR A 637 -38.59 12.95 44.41
CA THR A 637 -39.93 13.53 44.21
C THR A 637 -40.89 12.53 43.55
N PHE A 638 -40.42 11.76 42.55
CA PHE A 638 -41.23 10.69 41.94
C PHE A 638 -41.68 9.65 42.96
N ARG A 639 -40.74 9.17 43.80
CA ARG A 639 -41.05 8.22 44.89
C ARG A 639 -42.04 8.75 45.91
N ALA A 640 -42.05 10.07 46.16
CA ALA A 640 -43.03 10.69 47.04
C ALA A 640 -44.45 10.65 46.43
N CYS A 641 -44.59 11.01 45.15
CA CYS A 641 -45.89 10.98 44.46
C CYS A 641 -46.53 9.58 44.44
N ASP A 642 -45.75 8.51 44.20
CA ASP A 642 -46.29 7.15 44.24
C ASP A 642 -46.79 6.76 45.65
N SER A 643 -46.15 7.27 46.71
CA SER A 643 -46.55 7.01 48.10
C SER A 643 -47.79 7.81 48.57
N GLU A 644 -48.30 8.75 47.76
CA GLU A 644 -49.57 9.44 47.98
C GLU A 644 -50.71 8.87 47.10
N HIS A 645 -50.45 7.77 46.36
CA HIS A 645 -51.41 7.09 45.48
C HIS A 645 -51.58 5.59 45.80
N LEU A 646 -51.20 5.18 47.01
CA LEU A 646 -51.36 3.83 47.59
C LEU A 646 -52.10 3.89 48.93
#